data_AF-A0A8C0W0H4-F1
#
_entry.id   AF-A0A8C0W0H4-F1
#
_cell.length_a   1.000
_cell.length_b   1.000
_cell.length_c   1.000
_cell.angle_alpha   90.00
_cell.angle_beta   90.00
_cell.angle_gamma   90.00
#
_symmetry.space_group_name_H-M   'P 1'
#
loop_
_entity.id
_entity.type
_entity.pdbx_description
1 polymer ?
#
loop_
_entity_poly.entity_id
_entity_poly.type
_entity_poly.pdbx_seq_one_letter_code
_entity_poly.pdbx_strand_id
1 'polypeptide(L)'
;MELENYDQPVVLREDNLRRRRRMKPRSAAASLSSMELIPIEFVLPTSQRHSKTPETALLHVAGHGNVEQMKAQVWLRALEISAAADFYHRLGPDSFLLLYQKKGQWYEIYDKYQVVQTLDCLRYWKVLHRSPGQIHVVQRRVPSEETLAFQRQLTALIGYDVTDVSNVHDDELEFTRRRLVTPRMAEVAGRDAKLYAMHPWVTSKPLPEYLLKKIANNCIFIIIHRSTTSQTIKVSADDTPGIILQSFFTKMAKKKSLMGIPESLNEQDFVLRVCGRDEYLVGETPIKNFQWVRHCLKNGEEIHLVLDTPPDPALDEVRKEEWPLVDDCTGVTGYHEQLTIHGKDHESVFTVSLWDCDRKFRVKIRGIDIPVLPRNTDLIVFVEANIQHGQQVLCQKRTSPKPFTEEVLWNVWLEFSIKIKDLPKGALLNLQIYCGKTPALSGKVSAETHSSESKGKAQLLYYVNLLLIDHRFLLRHGEYVLHMWQISGKGDQGSFNADKLTSATNPDKENSMSISILLDNYCHPIALPKHRPTPDPEGDRVRAEMPNQLRKQLEAIIATDPLNPLTAEDKELLWHFRYESLKHPEAYPKLFSSVKWGQQEIVAKTYQLLARREVWDQSALDVGLTMQLLDCNFSDENVRAIAVQKLESLEDDDVLHYLLQLVQVWHVNVTKETILSGNLFACTQAPHSVVSRYSLFRLW
;
A
#
# COMPACT_ATOMS: atom_id res chain seq x y z
N MET A 1 44.10 -68.56 13.68
CA MET A 1 44.68 -69.70 12.94
C MET A 1 43.67 -70.00 11.84
N GLU A 2 43.95 -69.93 10.55
CA GLU A 2 45.14 -69.63 9.74
C GLU A 2 44.58 -69.30 8.34
N LEU A 3 45.37 -68.58 7.55
CA LEU A 3 45.07 -68.11 6.19
C LEU A 3 45.11 -69.25 5.17
N GLU A 4 44.37 -69.10 4.07
CA GLU A 4 44.88 -69.50 2.74
C GLU A 4 44.22 -68.69 1.61
N ASN A 5 45.07 -68.06 0.80
CA ASN A 5 44.79 -67.33 -0.44
C ASN A 5 44.59 -68.32 -1.61
N TYR A 6 43.92 -67.91 -2.69
CA TYR A 6 44.52 -67.90 -4.04
C TYR A 6 43.63 -67.16 -5.08
N ASP A 7 44.31 -66.46 -5.97
CA ASP A 7 43.88 -65.47 -6.98
C ASP A 7 43.10 -66.01 -8.18
N GLN A 8 42.32 -65.13 -8.85
CA GLN A 8 42.37 -64.85 -10.32
C GLN A 8 41.32 -63.78 -10.77
N PRO A 9 41.42 -63.15 -11.97
CA PRO A 9 42.03 -61.83 -12.17
C PRO A 9 41.05 -60.73 -12.63
N VAL A 10 41.46 -59.48 -12.42
CA VAL A 10 40.77 -58.26 -12.87
C VAL A 10 41.16 -57.95 -14.32
N VAL A 11 40.17 -57.86 -15.21
CA VAL A 11 40.34 -57.35 -16.58
C VAL A 11 40.19 -55.82 -16.58
N LEU A 12 41.26 -55.17 -17.04
CA LEU A 12 41.41 -53.73 -17.26
C LEU A 12 40.47 -53.20 -18.34
N ARG A 13 39.92 -52.01 -18.14
CA ARG A 13 39.46 -51.13 -19.23
C ARG A 13 39.89 -49.69 -18.95
N GLU A 14 40.35 -49.05 -20.01
CA GLU A 14 41.33 -47.97 -20.04
C GLU A 14 40.88 -46.62 -19.48
N ASP A 15 41.89 -45.91 -18.97
CA ASP A 15 41.92 -44.52 -18.55
C ASP A 15 41.62 -43.52 -19.69
N ASN A 16 40.87 -42.45 -19.36
CA ASN A 16 41.10 -41.14 -19.96
C ASN A 16 40.70 -39.99 -18.99
N LEU A 17 41.69 -39.62 -18.17
CA LEU A 17 42.04 -38.27 -17.68
C LEU A 17 40.96 -37.17 -17.67
N ARG A 18 40.42 -36.84 -16.49
CA ARG A 18 40.18 -35.43 -16.07
C ARG A 18 40.56 -35.21 -14.60
N ARG A 19 41.43 -34.22 -14.38
CA ARG A 19 42.11 -33.81 -13.14
C ARG A 19 41.17 -33.62 -11.95
N ARG A 20 41.32 -34.43 -10.89
CA ARG A 20 40.85 -34.08 -9.53
C ARG A 20 41.94 -33.27 -8.81
N ARG A 21 41.72 -31.97 -8.59
CA ARG A 21 42.54 -31.19 -7.66
C ARG A 21 42.25 -31.67 -6.23
N ARG A 22 43.26 -32.25 -5.58
CA ARG A 22 43.28 -32.49 -4.12
C ARG A 22 43.24 -31.13 -3.41
N MET A 23 42.16 -30.80 -2.70
CA MET A 23 42.17 -29.74 -1.69
C MET A 23 42.89 -30.26 -0.44
N LYS A 24 43.98 -29.60 -0.05
CA LYS A 24 44.58 -29.75 1.29
C LYS A 24 43.65 -29.08 2.32
N PRO A 25 43.53 -29.63 3.55
CA PRO A 25 42.77 -28.96 4.61
C PRO A 25 43.53 -27.70 5.04
N ARG A 26 42.90 -26.53 4.91
CA ARG A 26 43.41 -25.29 5.51
C ARG A 26 43.12 -25.33 7.02
N SER A 27 44.18 -25.17 7.79
CA SER A 27 44.20 -24.96 9.23
C SER A 27 43.23 -23.84 9.64
N ALA A 28 42.47 -24.08 10.70
CA ALA A 28 41.41 -23.20 11.25
C ALA A 28 41.92 -21.95 12.00
N ALA A 29 43.11 -21.43 11.68
CA ALA A 29 43.74 -20.34 12.44
C ALA A 29 44.15 -19.12 11.61
N ALA A 30 43.81 -19.04 10.31
CA ALA A 30 44.21 -17.91 9.48
C ALA A 30 43.23 -17.63 8.31
N SER A 31 42.08 -17.02 8.63
CA SER A 31 41.38 -16.03 7.78
C SER A 31 40.13 -15.49 8.49
N LEU A 32 40.31 -14.66 9.52
CA LEU A 32 39.35 -13.59 9.82
C LEU A 32 39.65 -12.46 8.81
N SER A 33 39.28 -12.64 7.54
CA SER A 33 39.57 -11.63 6.50
C SER A 33 38.33 -10.80 6.19
N SER A 34 38.43 -9.51 6.52
CA SER A 34 37.70 -8.40 5.90
C SER A 34 36.19 -8.31 6.17
N MET A 35 35.80 -8.06 7.42
CA MET A 35 34.56 -7.33 7.66
C MET A 35 34.69 -5.94 7.00
N GLU A 36 33.84 -5.61 6.02
CA GLU A 36 33.76 -4.26 5.45
C GLU A 36 33.20 -3.32 6.53
N LEU A 37 34.11 -2.68 7.26
CA LEU A 37 33.79 -1.71 8.28
C LEU A 37 33.61 -0.34 7.63
N ILE A 38 32.44 0.25 7.83
CA ILE A 38 32.04 1.53 7.22
C ILE A 38 32.34 2.64 8.24
N PRO A 39 33.21 3.62 7.93
CA PRO A 39 33.48 4.74 8.81
C PRO A 39 32.31 5.73 8.79
N ILE A 40 31.69 5.95 9.94
CA ILE A 40 30.57 6.87 10.13
C ILE A 40 30.87 7.78 11.33
N GLU A 41 30.71 9.08 11.13
CA GLU A 41 30.81 10.07 12.19
C GLU A 41 29.43 10.29 12.81
N PHE A 42 29.31 10.06 14.12
CA PHE A 42 28.10 10.29 14.89
C PHE A 42 28.20 11.61 15.65
N VAL A 43 27.27 12.53 15.40
CA VAL A 43 27.13 13.78 16.17
C VAL A 43 26.22 13.48 17.35
N LEU A 44 26.78 13.56 18.56
CA LEU A 44 26.10 13.20 19.80
C LEU A 44 25.22 14.36 20.31
N PRO A 45 24.17 14.06 21.11
CA PRO A 45 23.28 15.07 21.69
C PRO A 45 23.95 15.93 22.78
N THR A 46 25.09 15.48 23.31
CA THR A 46 25.87 16.17 24.33
C THR A 46 26.92 17.09 23.73
N SER A 47 27.29 18.15 24.46
CA SER A 47 28.32 19.12 24.04
C SER A 47 29.56 19.03 24.93
N GLN A 48 30.70 19.47 24.39
CA GLN A 48 31.96 19.47 25.14
C GLN A 48 31.91 20.42 26.34
N ARG A 49 32.60 20.09 27.44
CA ARG A 49 32.58 20.88 28.70
C ARG A 49 32.95 22.36 28.55
N HIS A 50 33.74 22.71 27.55
CA HIS A 50 34.30 24.05 27.36
C HIS A 50 33.84 24.74 26.07
N SER A 51 32.91 24.13 25.33
CA SER A 51 32.47 24.61 24.02
C SER A 51 31.02 24.20 23.77
N LYS A 52 30.19 25.09 23.20
CA LYS A 52 28.83 24.74 22.74
C LYS A 52 28.82 23.84 21.50
N THR A 53 29.98 23.34 21.05
CA THR A 53 30.06 22.40 19.93
C THR A 53 29.60 21.01 20.37
N PRO A 54 28.80 20.32 19.54
CA PRO A 54 28.40 18.94 19.81
C PRO A 54 29.61 18.02 19.84
N GLU A 55 29.56 17.01 20.69
CA GLU A 55 30.54 15.93 20.71
C GLU A 55 30.37 15.06 19.46
N THR A 56 31.46 14.55 18.89
CA THR A 56 31.41 13.61 17.75
C THR A 56 32.14 12.30 18.06
N ALA A 57 31.63 11.21 17.52
CA ALA A 57 32.18 9.86 17.67
C ALA A 57 32.37 9.22 16.29
N LEU A 58 33.61 8.99 15.87
CA LEU A 58 33.90 8.21 14.68
C LEU A 58 33.84 6.72 15.01
N LEU A 59 32.98 5.97 14.31
CA LEU A 59 32.82 4.54 14.48
C LEU A 59 32.98 3.80 13.16
N HIS A 60 33.56 2.61 13.25
CA HIS A 60 33.72 1.67 12.15
C HIS A 60 32.64 0.61 12.30
N VAL A 61 31.51 0.82 11.65
CA VAL A 61 30.31 0.00 11.81
C VAL A 61 30.35 -1.16 10.82
N ALA A 62 30.05 -2.36 11.28
CA ALA A 62 29.89 -3.52 10.40
C ALA A 62 28.74 -3.29 9.43
N GLY A 63 29.01 -3.30 8.11
CA GLY A 63 27.97 -3.10 7.09
C GLY A 63 26.82 -4.10 7.16
N HIS A 64 27.07 -5.29 7.73
CA HIS A 64 26.12 -6.37 7.89
C HIS A 64 25.30 -6.34 9.18
N GLY A 65 25.68 -5.48 10.13
CA GLY A 65 24.88 -5.26 11.31
C GLY A 65 23.54 -4.62 10.93
N ASN A 66 22.57 -4.72 11.82
CA ASN A 66 21.34 -3.94 11.69
C ASN A 66 21.46 -2.58 12.40
N VAL A 67 20.52 -1.68 12.14
CA VAL A 67 20.49 -0.33 12.73
C VAL A 67 20.44 -0.39 14.26
N GLU A 68 19.73 -1.34 14.86
CA GLU A 68 19.68 -1.54 16.32
C GLU A 68 21.06 -1.82 16.92
N GLN A 69 21.82 -2.73 16.29
CA GLN A 69 23.20 -3.05 16.68
C GLN A 69 24.12 -1.83 16.50
N MET A 70 24.00 -1.11 15.38
CA MET A 70 24.73 0.13 15.15
C MET A 70 24.42 1.16 16.25
N LYS A 71 23.14 1.35 16.58
CA LYS A 71 22.69 2.26 17.63
C LYS A 71 23.24 1.88 19.00
N ALA A 72 23.27 0.58 19.33
CA ALA A 72 23.89 0.09 20.56
C ALA A 72 25.40 0.36 20.61
N GLN A 73 26.13 0.17 19.50
CA GLN A 73 27.56 0.49 19.41
C GLN A 73 27.83 2.00 19.61
N VAL A 74 27.02 2.85 18.99
CA VAL A 74 27.07 4.31 19.20
C VAL A 74 26.85 4.65 20.66
N TRP A 75 25.88 4.01 21.30
CA TRP A 75 25.56 4.23 22.71
C TRP A 75 26.70 3.85 23.65
N LEU A 76 27.28 2.66 23.47
CA LEU A 76 28.43 2.21 24.24
C LEU A 76 29.62 3.17 24.05
N ARG A 77 29.86 3.62 22.82
CA ARG A 77 30.94 4.58 22.55
C ARG A 77 30.68 5.92 23.21
N ALA A 78 29.45 6.41 23.19
CA ALA A 78 29.07 7.67 23.84
C ALA A 78 29.29 7.63 25.36
N LEU A 79 28.98 6.50 26.01
CA LEU A 79 29.26 6.28 27.44
C LEU A 79 30.75 6.34 27.77
N GLU A 80 31.62 5.89 26.86
CA GLU A 80 33.07 5.92 27.05
C GLU A 80 33.69 7.30 26.87
N ILE A 81 33.23 8.06 25.86
CA ILE A 81 33.91 9.30 25.42
C ILE A 81 33.24 10.58 25.91
N SER A 82 31.95 10.54 26.24
CA SER A 82 31.21 11.76 26.57
C SER A 82 31.59 12.30 27.93
N ALA A 83 31.80 13.61 27.98
CA ALA A 83 32.06 14.30 29.23
C ALA A 83 30.84 14.37 30.16
N ALA A 84 29.66 13.97 29.65
CA ALA A 84 28.36 13.91 30.30
C ALA A 84 27.78 12.48 30.33
N ALA A 85 28.59 11.48 30.71
CA ALA A 85 28.18 10.08 30.81
C ALA A 85 26.86 9.85 31.60
N ASP A 86 26.60 10.65 32.65
CA ASP A 86 25.34 10.60 33.42
C ASP A 86 24.08 10.82 32.56
N PHE A 87 24.18 11.57 31.47
CA PHE A 87 23.09 11.74 30.50
C PHE A 87 22.71 10.41 29.84
N TYR A 88 23.72 9.63 29.45
CA TYR A 88 23.57 8.32 28.81
C TYR A 88 23.26 7.19 29.79
N HIS A 89 23.51 7.38 31.09
CA HIS A 89 23.07 6.43 32.12
C HIS A 89 21.59 6.58 32.49
N ARG A 90 21.02 7.79 32.37
CA ARG A 90 19.62 8.07 32.72
C ARG A 90 18.61 7.69 31.63
N LEU A 91 19.05 7.66 30.38
CA LEU A 91 18.20 7.40 29.22
C LEU A 91 18.68 6.13 28.51
N GLY A 92 17.77 5.45 27.81
CA GLY A 92 18.13 4.29 26.98
C GLY A 92 18.39 4.70 25.53
N PRO A 93 19.00 3.81 24.72
CA PRO A 93 19.15 4.02 23.28
C PRO A 93 17.82 4.39 22.60
N ASP A 94 16.70 3.80 23.01
CA ASP A 94 15.37 4.02 22.44
C ASP A 94 14.83 5.45 22.61
N SER A 95 15.38 6.21 23.55
CA SER A 95 15.05 7.62 23.75
C SER A 95 15.64 8.54 22.66
N PHE A 96 16.34 7.99 21.66
CA PHE A 96 17.03 8.76 20.62
C PHE A 96 16.65 8.32 19.21
N LEU A 97 16.74 9.28 18.29
CA LEU A 97 16.60 9.16 16.85
C LEU A 97 17.98 9.21 16.19
N LEU A 98 18.12 8.50 15.07
CA LEU A 98 19.27 8.61 14.20
C LEU A 98 18.85 9.39 12.96
N LEU A 99 19.39 10.60 12.79
CA LEU A 99 19.03 11.49 11.69
C LEU A 99 20.21 11.72 10.76
N TYR A 100 19.95 11.96 9.48
CA TYR A 100 20.97 12.41 8.54
C TYR A 100 20.37 13.46 7.59
N GLN A 101 21.25 14.21 6.93
CA GLN A 101 20.84 15.27 6.01
C GLN A 101 21.06 14.85 4.54
N LYS A 102 20.04 15.05 3.71
CA LYS A 102 20.06 14.81 2.26
C LYS A 102 19.37 15.97 1.56
N LYS A 103 20.07 16.63 0.63
CA LYS A 103 19.55 17.79 -0.13
C LYS A 103 18.92 18.90 0.73
N GLY A 104 19.48 19.14 1.92
CA GLY A 104 18.98 20.17 2.86
C GLY A 104 17.85 19.71 3.80
N GLN A 105 17.26 18.53 3.60
CA GLN A 105 16.20 17.97 4.44
C GLN A 105 16.74 16.94 5.44
N TRP A 106 16.04 16.80 6.57
CA TRP A 106 16.35 15.83 7.62
C TRP A 106 15.57 14.53 7.42
N TYR A 107 16.29 13.43 7.47
CA TYR A 107 15.75 12.08 7.35
C TYR A 107 16.09 11.25 8.59
N GLU A 108 15.13 10.48 9.08
CA GLU A 108 15.28 9.53 10.18
C GLU A 108 15.56 8.13 9.64
N ILE A 109 16.60 7.50 10.19
CA ILE A 109 16.87 6.07 10.05
C ILE A 109 15.92 5.34 11.00
N TYR A 110 14.74 5.04 10.47
CA TYR A 110 13.59 4.59 11.26
C TYR A 110 13.57 3.07 11.51
N ASP A 111 13.89 2.25 10.50
CA ASP A 111 13.83 0.79 10.61
C ASP A 111 15.03 0.22 11.38
N LYS A 112 14.76 -0.21 12.62
CA LYS A 112 15.74 -0.82 13.52
C LYS A 112 16.38 -2.10 12.98
N TYR A 113 15.69 -2.83 12.10
CA TYR A 113 16.17 -4.10 11.56
C TYR A 113 16.81 -3.96 10.18
N GLN A 114 16.82 -2.75 9.62
CA GLN A 114 17.49 -2.49 8.34
C GLN A 114 18.99 -2.78 8.45
N VAL A 115 19.54 -3.46 7.44
CA VAL A 115 20.98 -3.74 7.35
C VAL A 115 21.73 -2.44 7.03
N VAL A 116 22.76 -2.10 7.81
CA VAL A 116 23.47 -0.81 7.78
C VAL A 116 23.94 -0.44 6.38
N GLN A 117 24.60 -1.33 5.65
CA GLN A 117 25.11 -1.05 4.30
C GLN A 117 24.02 -0.68 3.28
N THR A 118 22.75 -0.97 3.59
CA THR A 118 21.61 -0.72 2.71
C THR A 118 20.97 0.65 2.94
N LEU A 119 21.38 1.37 3.99
CA LEU A 119 20.88 2.70 4.33
C LEU A 119 21.05 3.68 3.16
N ASP A 120 20.02 4.48 2.92
CA ASP A 120 20.00 5.44 1.82
C ASP A 120 21.09 6.52 1.98
N CYS A 121 21.34 6.94 3.22
CA CYS A 121 22.41 7.88 3.55
C CYS A 121 23.79 7.41 3.03
N LEU A 122 24.12 6.11 3.17
CA LEU A 122 25.40 5.56 2.70
C LEU A 122 25.50 5.56 1.18
N ARG A 123 24.40 5.21 0.49
CA ARG A 123 24.35 5.25 -0.99
C ARG A 123 24.54 6.68 -1.48
N TYR A 124 23.85 7.62 -0.85
CA TYR A 124 23.95 9.04 -1.16
C TYR A 124 25.38 9.57 -0.96
N TRP A 125 26.02 9.25 0.17
CA TRP A 125 27.40 9.67 0.44
C TRP A 125 28.41 9.01 -0.51
N LYS A 126 28.20 7.76 -0.91
CA LYS A 126 29.04 7.08 -1.90
C LYS A 126 29.02 7.78 -3.26
N VAL A 127 27.84 8.24 -3.71
CA VAL A 127 27.70 9.03 -4.95
C VAL A 127 28.38 10.40 -4.82
N LEU A 128 28.35 11.00 -3.63
CA LEU A 128 29.01 12.28 -3.35
C LEU A 128 30.51 12.16 -3.02
N HIS A 129 31.07 10.95 -3.00
CA HIS A 129 32.42 10.66 -2.51
C HIS A 129 32.70 11.22 -1.10
N ARG A 130 31.68 11.24 -0.22
CA ARG A 130 31.80 11.70 1.17
C ARG A 130 32.06 10.52 2.09
N SER A 131 33.22 10.50 2.75
CA SER A 131 33.56 9.51 3.77
C SER A 131 34.51 10.14 4.81
N PRO A 132 34.20 10.11 6.12
CA PRO A 132 32.97 9.56 6.71
C PRO A 132 31.74 10.43 6.41
N GLY A 133 30.58 9.80 6.35
CA GLY A 133 29.31 10.52 6.42
C GLY A 133 28.92 10.81 7.87
N GLN A 134 27.92 11.67 8.06
CA GLN A 134 27.49 12.13 9.38
C GLN A 134 26.07 11.67 9.71
N ILE A 135 25.90 11.06 10.90
CA ILE A 135 24.60 10.74 11.50
C ILE A 135 24.47 11.52 12.80
N HIS A 136 23.35 12.20 12.99
CA HIS A 136 23.03 12.95 14.21
C HIS A 136 22.18 12.09 15.14
N VAL A 137 22.64 11.94 16.38
CA VAL A 137 21.90 11.27 17.45
C VAL A 137 21.09 12.35 18.18
N VAL A 138 19.78 12.32 18.04
CA VAL A 138 18.89 13.37 18.55
C VAL A 138 17.93 12.79 19.58
N GLN A 139 17.82 13.43 20.75
CA GLN A 139 16.89 13.00 21.78
C GLN A 139 15.44 13.14 21.29
N ARG A 140 14.64 12.08 21.43
CA ARG A 140 13.19 12.13 21.24
C ARG A 140 12.62 13.12 22.24
N ARG A 141 11.93 14.15 21.73
CA ARG A 141 11.26 15.13 22.60
C ARG A 141 10.07 14.47 23.27
N VAL A 142 9.90 14.71 24.58
CA VAL A 142 8.66 14.35 25.26
C VAL A 142 7.54 15.19 24.63
N PRO A 143 6.38 14.58 24.28
CA PRO A 143 5.26 15.31 23.72
C PRO A 143 4.87 16.46 24.64
N SER A 144 4.73 17.67 24.08
CA SER A 144 4.24 18.81 24.85
C SER A 144 2.77 18.63 25.25
N GLU A 145 2.29 19.36 26.25
CA GLU A 145 0.87 19.32 26.62
C GLU A 145 -0.04 19.73 25.46
N GLU A 146 0.39 20.68 24.62
CA GLU A 146 -0.31 21.06 23.40
C GLU A 146 -0.38 19.91 22.39
N THR A 147 0.72 19.18 22.19
CA THR A 147 0.77 18.00 21.31
C THR A 147 -0.17 16.90 21.82
N LEU A 148 -0.19 16.67 23.13
CA LEU A 148 -1.08 15.69 23.75
C LEU A 148 -2.55 16.12 23.66
N ALA A 149 -2.86 17.40 23.85
CA ALA A 149 -4.22 17.93 23.70
C ALA A 149 -4.71 17.80 22.25
N PHE A 150 -3.86 18.13 21.27
CA PHE A 150 -4.14 17.94 19.86
C PHE A 150 -4.36 16.46 19.51
N GLN A 151 -3.51 15.57 20.02
CA GLN A 151 -3.67 14.12 19.83
C GLN A 151 -5.00 13.62 20.40
N ARG A 152 -5.42 14.08 21.60
CA ARG A 152 -6.74 13.72 22.16
C ARG A 152 -7.89 14.19 21.27
N GLN A 153 -7.79 15.38 20.70
CA GLN A 153 -8.80 15.89 19.77
C GLN A 153 -8.85 15.04 18.49
N LEU A 154 -7.69 14.67 17.93
CA LEU A 154 -7.62 13.76 16.79
C LEU A 154 -8.22 12.39 17.11
N THR A 155 -7.85 11.79 18.25
CA THR A 155 -8.41 10.52 18.71
C THR A 155 -9.92 10.59 18.88
N ALA A 156 -10.46 11.69 19.41
CA ALA A 156 -11.90 11.90 19.55
C ALA A 156 -12.61 12.03 18.19
N LEU A 157 -11.98 12.68 17.20
CA LEU A 157 -12.51 12.81 15.84
C LEU A 157 -12.48 11.48 15.08
N ILE A 158 -11.41 10.70 15.23
CA ILE A 158 -11.24 9.37 14.62
C ILE A 158 -12.12 8.32 15.32
N GLY A 159 -12.41 8.50 16.60
CA GLY A 159 -13.13 7.53 17.43
C GLY A 159 -12.27 6.35 17.90
N TYR A 160 -10.97 6.33 17.59
CA TYR A 160 -10.01 5.30 17.97
C TYR A 160 -8.60 5.87 18.16
N ASP A 161 -7.86 5.35 19.14
CA ASP A 161 -6.46 5.75 19.37
C ASP A 161 -5.51 4.94 18.50
N VAL A 162 -5.12 5.53 17.37
CA VAL A 162 -4.18 4.92 16.41
C VAL A 162 -2.76 4.79 17.00
N THR A 163 -2.46 5.44 18.13
CA THR A 163 -1.16 5.35 18.81
C THR A 163 -1.08 4.20 19.82
N ASP A 164 -2.19 3.50 20.07
CA ASP A 164 -2.20 2.30 20.89
C ASP A 164 -1.64 1.10 20.12
N VAL A 165 -0.31 0.96 20.17
CA VAL A 165 0.46 -0.09 19.49
C VAL A 165 0.39 -1.45 20.21
N SER A 166 -0.45 -1.59 21.25
CA SER A 166 -0.59 -2.84 22.02
C SER A 166 -1.09 -4.02 21.18
N ASN A 167 -1.63 -3.77 19.98
CA ASN A 167 -2.40 -4.76 19.23
C ASN A 167 -1.70 -5.51 18.10
N VAL A 168 -0.51 -5.11 17.61
CA VAL A 168 0.14 -5.89 16.54
C VAL A 168 1.67 -5.79 16.63
N HIS A 169 2.37 -6.88 16.29
CA HIS A 169 3.81 -6.87 15.98
C HIS A 169 4.15 -6.03 14.71
N ASP A 170 3.28 -5.12 14.27
CA ASP A 170 3.41 -4.37 13.03
C ASP A 170 4.07 -3.02 13.26
N ASP A 171 5.36 -2.99 12.99
CA ASP A 171 6.08 -1.80 12.56
C ASP A 171 5.45 -1.15 11.30
N GLU A 172 4.65 -1.88 10.52
CA GLU A 172 3.94 -1.37 9.32
C GLU A 172 3.04 -0.15 9.63
N LEU A 173 2.29 -0.14 10.74
CA LEU A 173 1.35 0.94 11.03
C LEU A 173 2.10 2.26 11.27
N GLU A 174 3.09 2.23 12.17
CA GLU A 174 3.86 3.43 12.49
C GLU A 174 4.75 3.83 11.31
N PHE A 175 5.30 2.87 10.57
CA PHE A 175 6.02 3.17 9.35
C PHE A 175 5.15 3.83 8.28
N THR A 176 3.92 3.35 8.06
CA THR A 176 2.93 3.98 7.17
C THR A 176 2.63 5.40 7.61
N ARG A 177 2.39 5.63 8.92
CA ARG A 177 2.16 6.98 9.48
C ARG A 177 3.31 7.92 9.15
N ARG A 178 4.56 7.45 9.28
CA ARG A 178 5.76 8.22 8.94
C ARG A 178 5.89 8.49 7.44
N ARG A 179 5.60 7.50 6.59
CA ARG A 179 5.64 7.68 5.13
C ARG A 179 4.63 8.71 4.62
N LEU A 180 3.43 8.78 5.23
CA LEU A 180 2.39 9.74 4.87
C LEU A 180 2.71 11.20 5.25
N VAL A 181 3.77 11.44 6.02
CA VAL A 181 4.26 12.80 6.32
C VAL A 181 4.76 13.49 5.06
N THR A 182 5.50 12.79 4.20
CA THR A 182 6.08 13.37 2.97
C THR A 182 5.01 13.94 2.02
N PRO A 183 3.97 13.19 1.59
CA PRO A 183 2.93 13.75 0.74
C PRO A 183 2.14 14.86 1.44
N ARG A 184 1.88 14.74 2.76
CA ARG A 184 1.27 15.83 3.54
C ARG A 184 2.07 17.13 3.45
N MET A 185 3.38 17.06 3.70
CA MET A 185 4.24 18.24 3.71
C MET A 185 4.32 18.88 2.32
N ALA A 186 4.42 18.06 1.26
CA ALA A 186 4.43 18.55 -0.10
C ALA A 186 3.15 19.31 -0.44
N GLU A 187 2.00 18.76 -0.06
CA GLU A 187 0.70 19.37 -0.30
C GLU A 187 0.51 20.67 0.48
N VAL A 188 0.82 20.66 1.79
CA VAL A 188 0.74 21.88 2.63
C VAL A 188 1.70 22.96 2.13
N ALA A 189 2.88 22.61 1.62
CA ALA A 189 3.85 23.58 1.11
C ALA A 189 3.43 24.20 -0.24
N GLY A 190 2.72 23.45 -1.08
CA GLY A 190 2.23 23.91 -2.39
C GLY A 190 0.84 24.57 -2.36
N ARG A 191 0.14 24.50 -1.23
CA ARG A 191 -1.25 24.95 -1.09
C ARG A 191 -1.40 26.46 -1.17
N ASP A 192 -2.30 26.91 -2.05
CA ASP A 192 -2.86 28.27 -1.99
C ASP A 192 -4.02 28.29 -0.99
N ALA A 193 -3.81 28.98 0.15
CA ALA A 193 -4.81 29.09 1.22
C ALA A 193 -6.13 29.73 0.75
N LYS A 194 -6.07 30.72 -0.16
CA LYS A 194 -7.26 31.42 -0.66
C LYS A 194 -8.09 30.50 -1.54
N LEU A 195 -7.45 29.75 -2.43
CA LEU A 195 -8.14 28.76 -3.28
C LEU A 195 -8.66 27.58 -2.47
N TYR A 196 -7.92 27.14 -1.44
CA TYR A 196 -8.31 26.04 -0.58
C TYR A 196 -9.59 26.34 0.22
N ALA A 197 -9.71 27.56 0.75
CA ALA A 197 -10.87 28.05 1.51
C ALA A 197 -12.12 28.23 0.64
N MET A 198 -11.93 28.73 -0.59
CA MET A 198 -13.03 29.13 -1.49
C MET A 198 -13.18 28.22 -2.70
N HIS A 199 -12.74 26.97 -2.62
CA HIS A 199 -12.69 26.09 -3.78
C HIS A 199 -14.07 26.02 -4.49
N PRO A 200 -14.16 26.42 -5.77
CA PRO A 200 -15.45 26.57 -6.44
C PRO A 200 -16.03 25.21 -6.82
N TRP A 201 -17.37 25.08 -6.78
CA TRP A 201 -18.06 23.86 -7.19
C TRP A 201 -18.48 23.99 -8.65
N VAL A 202 -17.66 23.45 -9.53
CA VAL A 202 -17.75 23.66 -10.98
C VAL A 202 -17.72 22.34 -11.73
N THR A 203 -18.32 22.33 -12.91
CA THR A 203 -18.31 21.17 -13.79
C THR A 203 -17.81 21.50 -15.18
N SER A 204 -16.97 20.64 -15.73
CA SER A 204 -16.49 20.70 -17.12
C SER A 204 -17.53 20.20 -18.12
N LYS A 205 -18.50 19.39 -17.66
CA LYS A 205 -19.44 18.69 -18.54
C LYS A 205 -20.27 19.72 -19.31
N PRO A 206 -20.48 19.58 -20.63
CA PRO A 206 -21.23 20.55 -21.40
C PRO A 206 -22.66 20.69 -20.87
N LEU A 207 -23.22 21.89 -20.97
CA LEU A 207 -24.60 22.13 -20.55
C LEU A 207 -25.55 21.37 -21.50
N PRO A 208 -26.46 20.52 -21.00
CA PRO A 208 -27.40 19.80 -21.85
C PRO A 208 -28.26 20.73 -22.71
N GLU A 209 -28.63 20.27 -23.92
CA GLU A 209 -29.42 21.06 -24.87
C GLU A 209 -30.72 21.61 -24.29
N TYR A 210 -31.41 20.84 -23.44
CA TYR A 210 -32.66 21.26 -22.83
C TYR A 210 -32.48 22.42 -21.84
N LEU A 211 -31.29 22.56 -21.22
CA LEU A 211 -30.95 23.70 -20.36
C LEU A 211 -30.46 24.88 -21.20
N LEU A 212 -29.70 24.64 -22.27
CA LEU A 212 -29.29 25.71 -23.19
C LEU A 212 -30.50 26.45 -23.76
N LYS A 213 -31.57 25.72 -24.11
CA LYS A 213 -32.85 26.31 -24.57
C LYS A 213 -33.53 27.20 -23.52
N LYS A 214 -33.26 27.01 -22.23
CA LYS A 214 -33.78 27.88 -21.15
C LYS A 214 -33.00 29.19 -21.03
N ILE A 215 -31.78 29.27 -21.55
CA ILE A 215 -30.95 30.48 -21.52
C ILE A 215 -31.27 31.31 -22.77
N ALA A 216 -32.18 32.28 -22.63
CA ALA A 216 -32.52 33.17 -23.73
C ALA A 216 -31.35 34.12 -24.07
N ASN A 217 -30.94 34.16 -25.35
CA ASN A 217 -29.88 35.03 -25.88
C ASN A 217 -28.55 34.94 -25.11
N ASN A 218 -28.20 33.76 -24.59
CA ASN A 218 -27.00 33.55 -23.77
C ASN A 218 -26.94 34.43 -22.51
N CYS A 219 -28.09 34.90 -22.01
CA CYS A 219 -28.16 35.81 -20.87
C CYS A 219 -28.72 35.11 -19.64
N ILE A 220 -28.08 35.35 -18.49
CA ILE A 220 -28.52 34.89 -17.17
C ILE A 220 -28.78 36.11 -16.30
N PHE A 221 -29.87 36.08 -15.53
CA PHE A 221 -30.16 37.10 -14.53
C PHE A 221 -29.68 36.62 -13.16
N ILE A 222 -28.91 37.46 -12.49
CA ILE A 222 -28.34 37.18 -11.17
C ILE A 222 -28.71 38.32 -10.23
N ILE A 223 -29.18 37.97 -9.04
CA ILE A 223 -29.54 38.91 -7.99
C ILE A 223 -28.41 38.93 -6.96
N ILE A 224 -27.69 40.05 -6.88
CA ILE A 224 -26.59 40.22 -5.93
C ILE A 224 -27.09 41.03 -4.73
N HIS A 225 -26.92 40.45 -3.54
CA HIS A 225 -27.30 41.03 -2.25
C HIS A 225 -26.06 41.57 -1.52
N ARG A 226 -26.21 42.73 -0.87
CA ARG A 226 -25.25 43.25 0.10
C ARG A 226 -26.01 43.97 1.22
N SER A 227 -25.74 43.58 2.46
CA SER A 227 -26.44 44.09 3.64
C SER A 227 -27.95 43.92 3.51
N THR A 228 -28.72 45.01 3.43
CA THR A 228 -30.19 44.99 3.24
C THR A 228 -30.63 45.31 1.81
N THR A 229 -29.68 45.47 0.88
CA THR A 229 -29.93 45.90 -0.50
C THR A 229 -29.64 44.79 -1.49
N SER A 230 -30.40 44.75 -2.58
CA SER A 230 -30.21 43.79 -3.67
C SER A 230 -30.30 44.47 -5.02
N GLN A 231 -29.62 43.90 -6.02
CA GLN A 231 -29.66 44.41 -7.37
C GLN A 231 -29.57 43.25 -8.37
N THR A 232 -30.53 43.22 -9.30
CA THR A 232 -30.50 42.30 -10.43
C THR A 232 -29.56 42.83 -11.52
N ILE A 233 -28.68 41.96 -11.99
CA ILE A 233 -27.80 42.18 -13.14
C ILE A 233 -28.06 41.12 -14.20
N LYS A 234 -27.85 41.52 -15.45
CA LYS A 234 -27.94 40.64 -16.62
C LYS A 234 -26.52 40.39 -17.09
N VAL A 235 -26.13 39.13 -17.15
CA VAL A 235 -24.76 38.69 -17.48
C VAL A 235 -24.81 37.69 -18.63
N SER A 236 -23.70 37.53 -19.34
CA SER A 236 -23.53 36.43 -20.29
C SER A 236 -23.37 35.12 -19.52
N ALA A 237 -23.86 34.01 -20.07
CA ALA A 237 -23.62 32.67 -19.51
C ALA A 237 -22.12 32.28 -19.53
N ASP A 238 -21.33 32.97 -20.36
CA ASP A 238 -19.89 32.79 -20.51
C ASP A 238 -19.06 33.74 -19.64
N ASP A 239 -19.68 34.70 -18.94
CA ASP A 239 -18.95 35.63 -18.07
C ASP A 239 -18.34 34.88 -16.88
N THR A 240 -17.11 35.26 -16.51
CA THR A 240 -16.45 34.77 -15.29
C THR A 240 -16.86 35.61 -14.07
N PRO A 241 -16.74 35.09 -12.84
CA PRO A 241 -17.05 35.84 -11.63
C PRO A 241 -16.37 37.22 -11.54
N GLY A 242 -15.11 37.34 -12.00
CA GLY A 242 -14.39 38.61 -12.05
C GLY A 242 -15.05 39.64 -12.96
N ILE A 243 -15.46 39.23 -14.18
CA ILE A 243 -16.17 40.09 -15.14
C ILE A 243 -17.53 40.52 -14.56
N ILE A 244 -18.24 39.60 -13.91
CA ILE A 244 -19.53 39.87 -13.26
C ILE A 244 -19.37 40.91 -12.16
N LEU A 245 -18.36 40.78 -11.30
CA LEU A 245 -18.03 41.75 -10.26
C LEU A 245 -17.68 43.11 -10.85
N GLN A 246 -16.84 43.17 -11.88
CA GLN A 246 -16.49 44.42 -12.55
C GLN A 246 -17.72 45.14 -13.14
N SER A 247 -18.60 44.39 -13.82
CA SER A 247 -19.86 44.90 -14.37
C SER A 247 -20.80 45.41 -13.27
N PHE A 248 -20.91 44.67 -12.16
CA PHE A 248 -21.69 45.07 -11.00
C PHE A 248 -21.17 46.37 -10.38
N PHE A 249 -19.87 46.49 -10.13
CA PHE A 249 -19.26 47.68 -9.56
C PHE A 249 -19.38 48.90 -10.48
N THR A 250 -19.25 48.70 -11.79
CA THR A 250 -19.48 49.76 -12.78
C THR A 250 -20.92 50.26 -12.74
N LYS A 251 -21.90 49.34 -12.68
CA LYS A 251 -23.33 49.70 -12.59
C LYS A 251 -23.69 50.35 -11.25
N MET A 252 -23.01 49.97 -10.18
CA MET A 252 -23.27 50.43 -8.82
C MET A 252 -22.36 51.58 -8.36
N ALA A 253 -21.52 52.15 -9.25
CA ALA A 253 -20.56 53.21 -8.92
C ALA A 253 -21.19 54.39 -8.16
N LYS A 254 -22.41 54.81 -8.55
CA LYS A 254 -23.16 55.91 -7.91
C LYS A 254 -23.92 55.51 -6.64
N LYS A 255 -23.96 54.21 -6.30
CA LYS A 255 -24.73 53.62 -5.20
C LYS A 255 -23.86 52.86 -4.20
N LYS A 256 -22.52 52.95 -4.30
CA LYS A 256 -21.58 52.25 -3.40
C LYS A 256 -21.86 52.53 -1.92
N SER A 257 -22.09 53.80 -1.57
CA SER A 257 -22.42 54.23 -0.21
C SER A 257 -23.73 53.62 0.32
N LEU A 258 -24.75 53.47 -0.54
CA LEU A 258 -26.04 52.88 -0.19
C LEU A 258 -25.92 51.38 0.14
N MET A 259 -24.96 50.69 -0.48
CA MET A 259 -24.68 49.27 -0.22
C MET A 259 -23.67 49.05 0.92
N GLY A 260 -23.24 50.13 1.60
CA GLY A 260 -22.25 50.05 2.67
C GLY A 260 -20.86 49.62 2.19
N ILE A 261 -20.49 49.95 0.95
CA ILE A 261 -19.15 49.68 0.39
C ILE A 261 -18.29 50.94 0.53
N PRO A 262 -17.19 50.91 1.30
CA PRO A 262 -16.21 52.01 1.39
C PRO A 262 -15.62 52.40 0.03
N GLU A 263 -15.34 53.69 -0.18
CA GLU A 263 -14.73 54.17 -1.43
C GLU A 263 -13.31 53.62 -1.67
N SER A 264 -12.60 53.23 -0.61
CA SER A 264 -11.27 52.64 -0.68
C SER A 264 -11.26 51.21 -1.23
N LEU A 265 -12.42 50.54 -1.29
CA LEU A 265 -12.54 49.15 -1.76
C LEU A 265 -13.03 49.09 -3.22
N ASN A 266 -12.52 48.11 -3.94
CA ASN A 266 -12.82 47.83 -5.34
C ASN A 266 -13.32 46.38 -5.51
N GLU A 267 -13.62 46.00 -6.75
CA GLU A 267 -14.15 44.68 -7.10
C GLU A 267 -13.27 43.50 -6.68
N GLN A 268 -11.94 43.68 -6.57
CA GLN A 268 -10.99 42.63 -6.21
C GLN A 268 -11.01 42.30 -4.70
N ASP A 269 -11.56 43.20 -3.88
CA ASP A 269 -11.68 43.03 -2.43
C ASP A 269 -12.89 42.16 -2.04
N PHE A 270 -13.71 41.76 -3.02
CA PHE A 270 -14.93 41.02 -2.80
C PHE A 270 -14.99 39.72 -3.60
N VAL A 271 -15.82 38.81 -3.13
CA VAL A 271 -16.17 37.55 -3.77
C VAL A 271 -17.68 37.40 -3.83
N LEU A 272 -18.15 36.58 -4.77
CA LEU A 272 -19.55 36.20 -4.86
C LEU A 272 -19.74 34.88 -4.10
N ARG A 273 -20.67 34.87 -3.15
CA ARG A 273 -21.04 33.67 -2.38
C ARG A 273 -22.51 33.33 -2.61
N VAL A 274 -22.86 32.05 -2.66
CA VAL A 274 -24.25 31.62 -2.81
C VAL A 274 -25.05 31.99 -1.55
N CYS A 275 -26.25 32.54 -1.74
CA CYS A 275 -27.10 32.94 -0.62
C CYS A 275 -27.49 31.72 0.23
N GLY A 276 -27.30 31.80 1.55
CA GLY A 276 -27.62 30.72 2.49
C GLY A 276 -26.65 29.53 2.48
N ARG A 277 -25.55 29.60 1.72
CA ARG A 277 -24.54 28.55 1.63
C ARG A 277 -23.13 29.11 1.77
N ASP A 278 -22.21 28.26 2.18
CA ASP A 278 -20.77 28.57 2.20
C ASP A 278 -20.11 28.06 0.91
N GLU A 279 -20.62 28.55 -0.23
CA GLU A 279 -20.21 28.17 -1.57
C GLU A 279 -19.82 29.43 -2.35
N TYR A 280 -18.58 29.49 -2.84
CA TYR A 280 -18.01 30.69 -3.46
C TYR A 280 -17.88 30.52 -4.98
N LEU A 281 -18.14 31.61 -5.69
CA LEU A 281 -17.98 31.73 -7.14
C LEU A 281 -16.70 32.53 -7.42
N VAL A 282 -15.61 31.82 -7.68
CA VAL A 282 -14.27 32.38 -7.90
C VAL A 282 -13.56 31.69 -9.06
N GLY A 283 -12.49 32.31 -9.56
CA GLY A 283 -11.68 31.79 -10.66
C GLY A 283 -12.17 32.19 -12.05
N GLU A 284 -11.62 31.55 -13.07
CA GLU A 284 -11.86 31.86 -14.49
C GLU A 284 -12.92 30.97 -15.15
N THR A 285 -13.70 30.25 -14.34
CA THR A 285 -14.75 29.37 -14.85
C THR A 285 -15.98 30.19 -15.26
N PRO A 286 -16.56 29.94 -16.45
CA PRO A 286 -17.81 30.56 -16.86
C PRO A 286 -18.96 30.31 -15.88
N ILE A 287 -19.82 31.32 -15.67
CA ILE A 287 -20.89 31.25 -14.67
C ILE A 287 -21.86 30.06 -14.89
N LYS A 288 -22.10 29.65 -16.15
CA LYS A 288 -22.94 28.50 -16.49
C LYS A 288 -22.38 27.15 -16.04
N ASN A 289 -21.11 27.08 -15.66
CA ASN A 289 -20.43 25.85 -15.24
C ASN A 289 -20.42 25.66 -13.73
N PHE A 290 -20.91 26.61 -12.94
CA PHE A 290 -21.10 26.43 -11.50
C PHE A 290 -22.30 25.52 -11.21
N GLN A 291 -22.12 24.55 -10.32
CA GLN A 291 -23.15 23.54 -10.02
C GLN A 291 -24.44 24.19 -9.50
N TRP A 292 -24.34 25.18 -8.60
CA TRP A 292 -25.49 25.93 -8.10
C TRP A 292 -26.24 26.66 -9.22
N VAL A 293 -25.54 27.33 -10.14
CA VAL A 293 -26.15 28.02 -11.28
C VAL A 293 -26.90 27.02 -12.16
N ARG A 294 -26.31 25.86 -12.45
CA ARG A 294 -26.98 24.79 -13.20
C ARG A 294 -28.21 24.24 -12.49
N HIS A 295 -28.16 24.12 -11.17
CA HIS A 295 -29.31 23.71 -10.35
C HIS A 295 -30.47 24.69 -10.50
N CYS A 296 -30.22 26.00 -10.33
CA CYS A 296 -31.25 27.02 -10.50
C CYS A 296 -31.82 27.03 -11.92
N LEU A 297 -30.99 26.94 -12.95
CA LEU A 297 -31.43 26.87 -14.35
C LEU A 297 -32.29 25.63 -14.62
N LYS A 298 -31.93 24.48 -14.04
CA LYS A 298 -32.69 23.23 -14.16
C LYS A 298 -34.08 23.38 -13.56
N ASN A 299 -34.19 23.95 -12.36
CA ASN A 299 -35.44 24.08 -11.61
C ASN A 299 -36.26 25.33 -11.99
N GLY A 300 -35.67 26.28 -12.71
CA GLY A 300 -36.32 27.58 -13.00
C GLY A 300 -36.33 28.52 -11.80
N GLU A 301 -35.33 28.40 -10.91
CA GLU A 301 -35.17 29.24 -9.72
C GLU A 301 -34.35 30.50 -10.04
N GLU A 302 -34.56 31.57 -9.26
CA GLU A 302 -33.74 32.77 -9.33
C GLU A 302 -32.35 32.53 -8.71
N ILE A 303 -31.30 33.06 -9.33
CA ILE A 303 -29.92 32.92 -8.85
C ILE A 303 -29.61 34.06 -7.88
N HIS A 304 -29.59 33.75 -6.59
CA HIS A 304 -29.24 34.71 -5.53
C HIS A 304 -27.81 34.51 -5.04
N LEU A 305 -27.02 35.57 -5.12
CA LEU A 305 -25.64 35.64 -4.62
C LEU A 305 -25.50 36.78 -3.60
N VAL A 306 -24.52 36.66 -2.72
CA VAL A 306 -24.13 37.67 -1.73
C VAL A 306 -22.75 38.18 -2.10
N LEU A 307 -22.59 39.50 -2.11
CA LEU A 307 -21.28 40.14 -2.21
C LEU A 307 -20.61 40.12 -0.84
N ASP A 308 -19.52 39.38 -0.70
CA ASP A 308 -18.85 39.15 0.58
C ASP A 308 -17.36 39.44 0.51
N THR A 309 -16.72 39.61 1.67
CA THR A 309 -15.25 39.65 1.74
C THR A 309 -14.71 38.23 1.72
N PRO A 310 -13.58 37.96 1.04
CA PRO A 310 -12.98 36.63 1.06
C PRO A 310 -12.59 36.21 2.48
N PRO A 311 -12.59 34.89 2.81
CA PRO A 311 -12.11 34.38 4.08
C PRO A 311 -10.65 34.79 4.36
N ASP A 312 -10.31 34.95 5.64
CA ASP A 312 -8.94 35.26 6.07
C ASP A 312 -8.03 34.03 5.88
N PRO A 313 -7.01 34.09 5.01
CA PRO A 313 -6.08 32.97 4.80
C PRO A 313 -5.33 32.54 6.06
N ALA A 314 -5.17 33.43 7.06
CA ALA A 314 -4.48 33.11 8.31
C ALA A 314 -5.23 32.05 9.14
N LEU A 315 -6.54 31.89 8.94
CA LEU A 315 -7.33 30.87 9.63
C LEU A 315 -7.04 29.45 9.14
N ASP A 316 -6.50 29.30 7.92
CA ASP A 316 -6.15 28.01 7.31
C ASP A 316 -4.66 27.62 7.49
N GLU A 317 -3.89 28.41 8.25
CA GLU A 317 -2.47 28.11 8.47
C GLU A 317 -2.29 26.82 9.28
N VAL A 318 -1.72 25.79 8.64
CA VAL A 318 -1.48 24.49 9.27
C VAL A 318 -0.24 24.59 10.15
N ARG A 319 -0.39 24.25 11.45
CA ARG A 319 0.76 24.13 12.37
C ARG A 319 1.79 23.15 11.80
N LYS A 320 3.03 23.61 11.64
CA LYS A 320 4.15 22.77 11.17
C LYS A 320 4.54 21.78 12.27
N GLU A 321 4.04 20.56 12.16
CA GLU A 321 4.59 19.45 12.94
C GLU A 321 5.89 19.00 12.26
N GLU A 322 7.03 19.22 12.92
CA GLU A 322 8.36 18.85 12.44
C GLU A 322 8.65 17.36 12.69
N TRP A 323 8.01 16.47 11.95
CA TRP A 323 8.46 15.09 11.88
C TRP A 323 9.62 15.01 10.87
N PRO A 324 10.78 14.46 11.26
CA PRO A 324 11.80 14.11 10.27
C PRO A 324 11.20 13.18 9.22
N LEU A 325 11.58 13.37 7.96
CA LEU A 325 11.16 12.48 6.88
C LEU A 325 11.73 11.09 7.15
N VAL A 326 11.04 10.04 6.71
CA VAL A 326 11.61 8.69 6.72
C VAL A 326 12.03 8.36 5.31
N ASP A 327 13.15 7.65 5.18
CA ASP A 327 13.63 7.18 3.88
C ASP A 327 12.57 6.32 3.19
N ASP A 328 12.45 6.44 1.87
CA ASP A 328 11.60 5.59 1.02
C ASP A 328 12.01 4.10 1.02
N CYS A 329 12.99 3.72 1.85
CA CYS A 329 13.67 2.44 1.84
C CYS A 329 13.93 1.96 3.27
N THR A 330 12.89 1.49 3.96
CA THR A 330 13.08 0.59 5.12
C THR A 330 13.15 -0.83 4.58
N GLY A 331 14.37 -1.35 4.52
CA GLY A 331 14.66 -2.76 4.27
C GLY A 331 14.27 -3.26 2.87
N VAL A 332 15.28 -3.45 2.01
CA VAL A 332 15.32 -4.48 0.95
C VAL A 332 14.25 -4.33 -0.19
N THR A 333 14.57 -4.33 -1.48
CA THR A 333 15.50 -5.19 -2.20
C THR A 333 16.14 -4.48 -3.38
N GLY A 334 17.40 -4.82 -3.63
CA GLY A 334 18.06 -4.51 -4.89
C GLY A 334 17.50 -5.36 -6.03
N TYR A 335 18.19 -5.34 -7.16
CA TYR A 335 17.94 -6.30 -8.22
C TYR A 335 18.46 -7.68 -7.83
N HIS A 336 17.99 -8.72 -8.51
CA HIS A 336 18.39 -10.10 -8.26
C HIS A 336 19.90 -10.30 -8.30
N GLU A 337 20.60 -9.65 -9.24
CA GLU A 337 22.06 -9.76 -9.38
C GLU A 337 22.80 -9.24 -8.14
N GLN A 338 22.20 -8.28 -7.43
CA GLN A 338 22.76 -7.71 -6.20
C GLN A 338 22.52 -8.62 -4.98
N LEU A 339 21.43 -9.37 -4.97
CA LEU A 339 20.98 -10.20 -3.84
C LEU A 339 21.28 -11.70 -4.00
N THR A 340 21.64 -12.14 -5.20
CA THR A 340 21.86 -13.57 -5.45
C THR A 340 23.03 -14.08 -4.64
N ILE A 341 22.89 -15.28 -4.10
CA ILE A 341 23.96 -16.02 -3.41
C ILE A 341 24.88 -16.73 -4.40
N HIS A 342 24.42 -16.96 -5.62
CA HIS A 342 25.15 -17.71 -6.61
C HIS A 342 26.39 -16.93 -7.07
N GLY A 343 27.56 -17.57 -6.96
CA GLY A 343 28.83 -16.98 -7.39
C GLY A 343 29.37 -15.87 -6.48
N LYS A 344 28.78 -15.66 -5.30
CA LYS A 344 29.28 -14.74 -4.27
C LYS A 344 29.88 -15.48 -3.09
N ASP A 345 30.77 -14.81 -2.38
CA ASP A 345 31.29 -15.30 -1.11
C ASP A 345 30.16 -15.28 -0.05
N HIS A 346 29.92 -16.41 0.60
CA HIS A 346 28.82 -16.54 1.57
C HIS A 346 28.99 -15.58 2.76
N GLU A 347 30.22 -15.21 3.10
CA GLU A 347 30.50 -14.23 4.16
C GLU A 347 30.12 -12.78 3.78
N SER A 348 29.94 -12.51 2.48
CA SER A 348 29.53 -11.20 1.95
C SER A 348 28.01 -11.05 1.75
N VAL A 349 27.25 -12.11 2.00
CA VAL A 349 25.80 -12.13 1.82
C VAL A 349 25.11 -11.76 3.12
N PHE A 350 24.32 -10.68 3.08
CA PHE A 350 23.54 -10.21 4.24
C PHE A 350 22.04 -10.29 4.01
N THR A 351 21.64 -10.55 2.78
CA THR A 351 20.26 -10.75 2.38
C THR A 351 20.28 -11.67 1.16
N VAL A 352 19.37 -12.63 1.13
CA VAL A 352 19.25 -13.62 0.07
C VAL A 352 18.08 -13.25 -0.84
N SER A 353 18.29 -13.33 -2.15
CA SER A 353 17.22 -13.23 -3.14
C SER A 353 16.19 -14.35 -2.93
N LEU A 354 14.92 -13.98 -2.79
CA LEU A 354 13.80 -14.92 -2.77
C LEU A 354 13.80 -15.83 -4.01
N TRP A 355 14.24 -15.34 -5.17
CA TRP A 355 14.31 -16.13 -6.40
C TRP A 355 15.36 -17.25 -6.40
N ASP A 356 16.34 -17.23 -5.48
CA ASP A 356 17.31 -18.32 -5.32
C ASP A 356 16.73 -19.48 -4.49
N CYS A 357 15.59 -19.30 -3.84
CA CYS A 357 15.01 -20.28 -2.92
C CYS A 357 14.13 -21.29 -3.64
N ASP A 358 14.73 -22.39 -4.11
CA ASP A 358 14.01 -23.47 -4.82
C ASP A 358 13.22 -24.43 -3.90
N ARG A 359 13.30 -24.24 -2.58
CA ARG A 359 12.56 -25.03 -1.60
C ARG A 359 11.05 -24.76 -1.69
N LYS A 360 10.24 -25.79 -1.42
CA LYS A 360 8.80 -25.65 -1.23
C LYS A 360 8.49 -24.86 0.04
N PHE A 361 7.48 -24.00 -0.03
CA PHE A 361 6.98 -23.30 1.14
C PHE A 361 6.29 -24.28 2.09
N ARG A 362 6.45 -24.09 3.40
CA ARG A 362 5.79 -24.90 4.43
C ARG A 362 5.49 -24.07 5.68
N VAL A 363 4.42 -24.43 6.37
CA VAL A 363 4.04 -23.85 7.66
C VAL A 363 3.79 -24.98 8.66
N LYS A 364 4.24 -24.81 9.90
CA LYS A 364 3.89 -25.72 10.99
C LYS A 364 2.66 -25.19 11.69
N ILE A 365 1.58 -25.97 11.67
CA ILE A 365 0.39 -25.71 12.48
C ILE A 365 0.64 -26.30 13.86
N ARG A 366 0.85 -25.47 14.88
CA ARG A 366 1.07 -25.93 16.26
C ARG A 366 -0.26 -26.32 16.88
N GLY A 367 -1.19 -25.38 16.95
CA GLY A 367 -2.50 -25.60 17.54
C GLY A 367 -3.40 -24.37 17.51
N ILE A 368 -4.60 -24.54 18.03
CA ILE A 368 -5.58 -23.46 18.27
C ILE A 368 -5.97 -23.44 19.76
N ASP A 369 -6.29 -22.24 20.23
CA ASP A 369 -6.83 -21.96 21.56
C ASP A 369 -8.18 -21.23 21.42
N ILE A 370 -9.17 -21.66 22.20
CA ILE A 370 -10.59 -21.43 21.94
C ILE A 370 -11.27 -20.99 23.23
N PRO A 371 -11.46 -19.68 23.45
CA PRO A 371 -12.00 -19.18 24.71
C PRO A 371 -13.47 -19.55 24.95
N VAL A 372 -14.26 -19.76 23.88
CA VAL A 372 -15.68 -20.15 23.99
C VAL A 372 -15.98 -21.36 23.10
N LEU A 373 -16.16 -22.52 23.72
CA LEU A 373 -16.48 -23.75 23.01
C LEU A 373 -17.93 -23.78 22.47
N PRO A 374 -18.15 -24.39 21.29
CA PRO A 374 -19.50 -24.72 20.84
C PRO A 374 -20.19 -25.67 21.83
N ARG A 375 -21.51 -25.51 22.01
CA ARG A 375 -22.32 -26.34 22.93
C ARG A 375 -22.39 -27.83 22.57
N ASN A 376 -21.91 -28.22 21.39
CA ASN A 376 -21.98 -29.59 20.89
C ASN A 376 -20.61 -30.28 20.98
N THR A 377 -20.54 -31.36 21.73
CA THR A 377 -19.30 -32.08 22.08
C THR A 377 -18.82 -33.06 21.00
N ASP A 378 -19.66 -33.41 20.01
CA ASP A 378 -19.34 -34.45 19.00
C ASP A 378 -18.76 -33.88 17.70
N LEU A 379 -18.16 -32.70 17.79
CA LEU A 379 -17.61 -31.97 16.66
C LEU A 379 -16.14 -32.31 16.43
N ILE A 380 -15.77 -32.47 15.16
CA ILE A 380 -14.39 -32.53 14.71
C ILE A 380 -14.00 -31.19 14.09
N VAL A 381 -12.75 -30.80 14.30
CA VAL A 381 -12.15 -29.58 13.76
C VAL A 381 -10.89 -29.92 12.96
N PHE A 382 -10.67 -29.19 11.86
CA PHE A 382 -9.41 -29.22 11.12
C PHE A 382 -9.09 -27.83 10.59
N VAL A 383 -7.80 -27.61 10.32
CA VAL A 383 -7.30 -26.38 9.73
C VAL A 383 -7.08 -26.62 8.24
N GLU A 384 -7.66 -25.77 7.41
CA GLU A 384 -7.35 -25.65 6.00
C GLU A 384 -6.46 -24.43 5.80
N ALA A 385 -5.30 -24.63 5.17
CA ALA A 385 -4.32 -23.60 4.89
C ALA A 385 -4.20 -23.42 3.38
N ASN A 386 -4.38 -22.19 2.91
CA ASN A 386 -4.37 -21.82 1.51
C ASN A 386 -3.30 -20.74 1.28
N ILE A 387 -2.55 -20.85 0.19
CA ILE A 387 -1.72 -19.75 -0.33
C ILE A 387 -2.52 -19.09 -1.45
N GLN A 388 -2.84 -17.81 -1.28
CA GLN A 388 -3.72 -17.06 -2.17
C GLN A 388 -3.04 -15.78 -2.66
N HIS A 389 -3.43 -15.32 -3.85
CA HIS A 389 -3.07 -14.01 -4.39
C HIS A 389 -4.32 -13.38 -5.01
N GLY A 390 -4.86 -12.33 -4.38
CA GLY A 390 -6.24 -11.89 -4.62
C GLY A 390 -7.20 -13.05 -4.39
N GLN A 391 -8.14 -13.25 -5.33
CA GLN A 391 -9.06 -14.39 -5.28
C GLN A 391 -8.47 -15.71 -5.80
N GLN A 392 -7.25 -15.71 -6.34
CA GLN A 392 -6.64 -16.93 -6.89
C GLN A 392 -6.00 -17.78 -5.80
N VAL A 393 -6.48 -19.01 -5.62
CA VAL A 393 -5.81 -20.03 -4.78
C VAL A 393 -4.63 -20.63 -5.55
N LEU A 394 -3.43 -20.42 -5.04
CA LEU A 394 -2.18 -20.95 -5.63
C LEU A 394 -1.89 -22.37 -5.14
N CYS A 395 -2.15 -22.64 -3.87
CA CYS A 395 -1.97 -23.97 -3.27
C CYS A 395 -2.84 -24.14 -2.02
N GLN A 396 -3.20 -25.38 -1.69
CA GLN A 396 -4.05 -25.73 -0.54
C GLN A 396 -3.54 -26.99 0.16
N LYS A 397 -3.59 -26.97 1.49
CA LYS A 397 -3.28 -28.11 2.38
C LYS A 397 -4.23 -28.10 3.57
N ARG A 398 -4.41 -29.27 4.22
CA ARG A 398 -5.23 -29.38 5.42
C ARG A 398 -4.59 -30.28 6.46
N THR A 399 -4.90 -30.05 7.72
CA THR A 399 -4.53 -30.93 8.82
C THR A 399 -5.47 -32.14 8.91
N SER A 400 -5.08 -33.15 9.69
CA SER A 400 -5.98 -34.25 10.06
C SER A 400 -7.08 -33.74 11.00
N PRO A 401 -8.34 -34.21 10.89
CA PRO A 401 -9.39 -33.83 11.83
C PRO A 401 -9.06 -34.29 13.25
N LYS A 402 -9.40 -33.45 14.24
CA LYS A 402 -9.27 -33.73 15.68
C LYS A 402 -10.55 -33.36 16.42
N PRO A 403 -10.80 -33.91 17.62
CA PRO A 403 -11.92 -33.47 18.46
C PRO A 403 -11.85 -31.96 18.73
N PHE A 404 -13.00 -31.30 18.76
CA PHE A 404 -13.09 -29.86 18.99
C PHE A 404 -13.12 -29.58 20.51
N THR A 405 -11.93 -29.44 21.09
CA THR A 405 -11.69 -29.13 22.52
C THR A 405 -11.17 -27.70 22.71
N GLU A 406 -11.06 -27.21 23.95
CA GLU A 406 -10.59 -25.84 24.27
C GLU A 406 -9.22 -25.56 23.64
N GLU A 407 -8.32 -26.53 23.75
CA GLU A 407 -7.01 -26.54 23.09
C GLU A 407 -6.94 -27.71 22.11
N VAL A 408 -6.51 -27.45 20.88
CA VAL A 408 -6.28 -28.50 19.87
C VAL A 408 -4.89 -28.35 19.28
N LEU A 409 -4.03 -29.35 19.52
CA LEU A 409 -2.64 -29.35 19.05
C LEU A 409 -2.45 -30.29 17.86
N TRP A 410 -1.95 -29.82 16.72
CA TRP A 410 -1.54 -30.67 15.59
C TRP A 410 -0.04 -30.90 15.53
N ASN A 411 0.76 -29.87 15.79
CA ASN A 411 2.23 -29.88 15.67
C ASN A 411 2.76 -30.46 14.35
N VAL A 412 2.07 -30.22 13.23
CA VAL A 412 2.35 -30.81 11.92
C VAL A 412 2.84 -29.77 10.92
N TRP A 413 3.82 -30.14 10.08
CA TRP A 413 4.23 -29.34 8.94
C TRP A 413 3.31 -29.60 7.74
N LEU A 414 2.74 -28.53 7.20
CA LEU A 414 2.04 -28.54 5.92
C LEU A 414 3.02 -28.02 4.86
N GLU A 415 3.49 -28.91 3.98
CA GLU A 415 4.31 -28.55 2.82
C GLU A 415 3.42 -28.33 1.59
N PHE A 416 3.53 -27.15 1.00
CA PHE A 416 2.77 -26.74 -0.19
C PHE A 416 3.50 -27.14 -1.48
N SER A 417 2.76 -27.19 -2.60
CA SER A 417 3.36 -27.47 -3.91
C SER A 417 4.10 -26.26 -4.50
N ILE A 418 3.85 -25.05 -3.99
CA ILE A 418 4.50 -23.81 -4.43
C ILE A 418 5.90 -23.68 -3.81
N LYS A 419 6.85 -23.20 -4.62
CA LYS A 419 8.21 -22.90 -4.17
C LYS A 419 8.28 -21.49 -3.59
N ILE A 420 9.24 -21.26 -2.70
CA ILE A 420 9.46 -19.94 -2.11
C ILE A 420 9.73 -18.89 -3.19
N LYS A 421 10.55 -19.23 -4.20
CA LYS A 421 10.85 -18.34 -5.34
C LYS A 421 9.63 -17.89 -6.16
N ASP A 422 8.53 -18.62 -6.08
CA ASP A 422 7.31 -18.40 -6.87
C ASP A 422 6.22 -17.67 -6.05
N LEU A 423 6.53 -17.23 -4.82
CA LEU A 423 5.61 -16.45 -3.99
C LEU A 423 5.55 -14.99 -4.49
N PRO A 424 4.38 -14.49 -4.94
CA PRO A 424 4.22 -13.08 -5.29
C PRO A 424 4.18 -12.18 -4.05
N LYS A 425 4.42 -10.86 -4.21
CA LYS A 425 4.41 -9.88 -3.10
C LYS A 425 3.12 -9.95 -2.28
N GLY A 426 1.96 -9.99 -2.96
CA GLY A 426 0.64 -10.07 -2.32
C GLY A 426 0.22 -11.46 -1.86
N ALA A 427 1.15 -12.42 -1.68
CA ALA A 427 0.82 -13.78 -1.27
C ALA A 427 0.31 -13.82 0.18
N LEU A 428 -0.93 -14.25 0.35
CA LEU A 428 -1.59 -14.43 1.64
C LEU A 428 -1.60 -15.91 2.03
N LEU A 429 -1.13 -16.21 3.23
CA LEU A 429 -1.43 -17.46 3.92
C LEU A 429 -2.78 -17.31 4.62
N ASN A 430 -3.82 -17.87 4.01
CA ASN A 430 -5.17 -17.92 4.55
C ASN A 430 -5.36 -19.21 5.37
N LEU A 431 -5.67 -19.06 6.65
CA LEU A 431 -5.90 -20.16 7.59
C LEU A 431 -7.38 -20.18 7.98
N GLN A 432 -8.03 -21.30 7.72
CA GLN A 432 -9.48 -21.49 7.89
C GLN A 432 -9.76 -22.65 8.84
N ILE A 433 -10.66 -22.45 9.79
CA ILE A 433 -11.08 -23.46 10.76
C ILE A 433 -12.42 -24.03 10.32
N TYR A 434 -12.40 -25.29 9.92
CA TYR A 434 -13.60 -26.04 9.56
C TYR A 434 -14.02 -26.96 10.69
N CYS A 435 -15.32 -27.04 10.91
CA CYS A 435 -15.94 -27.89 11.89
C CYS A 435 -17.00 -28.79 11.24
N GLY A 436 -17.01 -30.08 11.56
CA GLY A 436 -17.99 -31.03 11.07
C GLY A 436 -18.45 -31.98 12.17
N LYS A 437 -19.54 -32.71 11.93
CA LYS A 437 -19.91 -33.83 12.80
C LYS A 437 -18.97 -35.01 12.52
N THR A 438 -18.66 -35.76 13.56
CA THR A 438 -17.90 -37.01 13.43
C THR A 438 -18.61 -37.94 12.43
N PRO A 439 -17.91 -38.50 11.41
CA PRO A 439 -18.53 -39.44 10.50
C PRO A 439 -19.03 -40.66 11.29
N ALA A 440 -20.33 -40.95 11.22
CA ALA A 440 -20.85 -42.17 11.82
C ALA A 440 -20.23 -43.38 11.09
N LEU A 441 -19.64 -44.31 11.85
CA LEU A 441 -19.22 -45.62 11.35
C LEU A 441 -20.47 -46.44 10.99
N SER A 442 -21.11 -46.17 9.87
CA SER A 442 -22.22 -46.99 9.39
C SER A 442 -21.69 -48.14 8.53
N GLY A 443 -21.49 -49.29 9.17
CA GLY A 443 -21.59 -50.56 8.46
C GLY A 443 -23.04 -50.76 8.02
N LYS A 444 -23.30 -50.63 6.71
CA LYS A 444 -24.17 -51.50 5.88
C LYS A 444 -24.46 -50.83 4.54
N VAL A 445 -24.21 -51.59 3.48
CA VAL A 445 -24.63 -51.35 2.10
C VAL A 445 -26.16 -51.40 2.04
N SER A 446 -26.80 -50.38 1.48
CA SER A 446 -27.96 -50.58 0.62
C SER A 446 -28.22 -49.36 -0.26
N ALA A 447 -28.65 -49.65 -1.49
CA ALA A 447 -28.79 -48.74 -2.61
C ALA A 447 -30.04 -47.84 -2.53
N GLU A 448 -29.87 -46.65 -3.11
CA GLU A 448 -30.84 -45.74 -3.77
C GLU A 448 -32.13 -45.31 -3.05
N THR A 449 -32.28 -43.99 -2.86
CA THR A 449 -33.32 -43.15 -3.50
C THR A 449 -32.98 -41.66 -3.32
N HIS A 450 -33.14 -40.86 -4.37
CA HIS A 450 -32.93 -39.41 -4.41
C HIS A 450 -33.89 -38.61 -3.51
N SER A 451 -33.34 -37.73 -2.67
CA SER A 451 -33.81 -36.36 -2.32
C SER A 451 -33.32 -35.94 -0.93
N SER A 452 -33.01 -34.64 -0.79
CA SER A 452 -32.52 -33.91 0.39
C SER A 452 -31.00 -33.79 0.57
N GLU A 453 -30.49 -32.64 0.13
CA GLU A 453 -29.21 -32.05 0.50
C GLU A 453 -29.14 -31.75 2.02
N SER A 454 -28.68 -32.69 2.84
CA SER A 454 -28.18 -32.38 4.20
C SER A 454 -27.41 -33.55 4.83
N LYS A 455 -26.33 -34.00 4.20
CA LYS A 455 -25.36 -34.94 4.80
C LYS A 455 -23.95 -34.34 4.82
N GLY A 456 -23.51 -33.89 6.00
CA GLY A 456 -22.10 -33.85 6.39
C GLY A 456 -21.16 -32.81 5.77
N LYS A 457 -21.61 -31.64 5.32
CA LYS A 457 -20.67 -30.57 4.91
C LYS A 457 -20.01 -29.95 6.14
N ALA A 458 -18.69 -29.98 6.20
CA ALA A 458 -17.92 -29.23 7.20
C ALA A 458 -18.21 -27.73 7.02
N GLN A 459 -18.51 -27.05 8.13
CA GLN A 459 -18.82 -25.64 8.19
C GLN A 459 -17.55 -24.85 8.52
N LEU A 460 -17.28 -23.80 7.74
CA LEU A 460 -16.24 -22.82 8.05
C LEU A 460 -16.70 -21.95 9.22
N LEU A 461 -15.91 -21.86 10.28
CA LEU A 461 -16.23 -21.11 11.50
C LEU A 461 -15.36 -19.88 11.70
N TYR A 462 -14.05 -20.01 11.43
CA TYR A 462 -13.09 -18.95 11.68
C TYR A 462 -12.10 -18.84 10.54
N TYR A 463 -11.55 -17.64 10.34
CA TYR A 463 -10.46 -17.43 9.40
C TYR A 463 -9.47 -16.38 9.93
N VAL A 464 -8.25 -16.44 9.45
CA VAL A 464 -7.25 -15.38 9.59
C VAL A 464 -6.30 -15.45 8.41
N ASN A 465 -5.72 -14.30 8.03
CA ASN A 465 -4.71 -14.25 6.99
C ASN A 465 -3.40 -13.73 7.55
N LEU A 466 -2.31 -14.18 6.93
CA LEU A 466 -0.98 -13.64 7.16
C LEU A 466 -0.34 -13.32 5.81
N LEU A 467 0.07 -12.07 5.62
CA LEU A 467 0.86 -11.67 4.46
C LEU A 467 2.26 -12.27 4.57
N LEU A 468 2.67 -13.07 3.57
CA LEU A 468 3.93 -13.81 3.62
C LEU A 468 5.15 -12.94 3.34
N ILE A 469 5.01 -11.90 2.52
CA ILE A 469 6.06 -10.93 2.21
C ILE A 469 5.64 -9.60 2.80
N ASP A 470 6.37 -9.13 3.81
CA ASP A 470 6.01 -7.92 4.55
C ASP A 470 6.20 -6.64 3.72
N HIS A 471 5.87 -5.50 4.35
CA HIS A 471 5.97 -4.18 3.72
C HIS A 471 7.42 -3.79 3.32
N ARG A 472 8.43 -4.44 3.92
CA ARG A 472 9.86 -4.33 3.60
C ARG A 472 10.29 -5.34 2.53
N PHE A 473 9.35 -5.94 1.81
CA PHE A 473 9.65 -6.95 0.80
C PHE A 473 10.43 -8.16 1.35
N LEU A 474 10.33 -8.44 2.65
CA LEU A 474 10.98 -9.56 3.32
C LEU A 474 10.01 -10.71 3.53
N LEU A 475 10.48 -11.94 3.31
CA LEU A 475 9.72 -13.14 3.66
C LEU A 475 9.61 -13.26 5.18
N ARG A 476 8.38 -13.30 5.69
CA ARG A 476 8.08 -13.53 7.10
C ARG A 476 8.59 -14.90 7.56
N HIS A 477 9.10 -14.97 8.77
CA HIS A 477 9.68 -16.19 9.37
C HIS A 477 9.42 -16.23 10.89
N GLY A 478 9.61 -17.39 11.51
CA GLY A 478 9.47 -17.54 12.96
C GLY A 478 8.04 -17.83 13.43
N GLU A 479 7.76 -17.48 14.68
CA GLU A 479 6.53 -17.88 15.40
C GLU A 479 5.47 -16.78 15.34
N TYR A 480 4.21 -17.18 15.17
CA TYR A 480 3.07 -16.27 15.16
C TYR A 480 1.91 -16.84 15.97
N VAL A 481 1.24 -15.97 16.73
CA VAL A 481 -0.06 -16.22 17.35
C VAL A 481 -1.05 -15.25 16.73
N LEU A 482 -1.97 -15.78 15.93
CA LEU A 482 -2.91 -14.99 15.13
C LEU A 482 -4.31 -15.14 15.70
N HIS A 483 -4.96 -14.01 16.02
CA HIS A 483 -6.31 -13.98 16.55
C HIS A 483 -7.31 -13.93 15.39
N MET A 484 -8.28 -14.83 15.42
CA MET A 484 -9.11 -15.19 14.26
C MET A 484 -10.45 -14.46 14.26
N TRP A 485 -10.96 -14.21 13.05
CA TRP A 485 -12.29 -13.64 12.82
C TRP A 485 -13.34 -14.75 12.78
N GLN A 486 -14.47 -14.54 13.45
CA GLN A 486 -15.60 -15.47 13.42
C GLN A 486 -16.49 -15.20 12.19
N ILE A 487 -16.90 -16.27 11.51
CA ILE A 487 -17.86 -16.19 10.41
C ILE A 487 -19.26 -16.42 10.95
N SER A 488 -20.08 -15.37 10.95
CA SER A 488 -21.48 -15.45 11.35
C SER A 488 -22.28 -16.25 10.32
N GLY A 489 -22.97 -17.31 10.76
CA GLY A 489 -23.69 -18.25 9.90
C GLY A 489 -24.98 -17.72 9.23
N LYS A 490 -25.23 -16.41 9.24
CA LYS A 490 -26.40 -15.76 8.64
C LYS A 490 -25.98 -14.51 7.87
N GLY A 491 -25.81 -14.59 6.55
CA GLY A 491 -25.62 -13.41 5.70
C GLY A 491 -24.92 -13.71 4.37
N ASP A 492 -25.61 -13.37 3.29
CA ASP A 492 -25.25 -13.26 1.87
C ASP A 492 -23.86 -13.67 1.37
N GLN A 493 -23.82 -14.58 0.39
CA GLN A 493 -22.62 -14.97 -0.35
C GLN A 493 -21.98 -13.84 -1.20
N GLY A 494 -22.55 -12.63 -1.24
CA GLY A 494 -22.15 -11.54 -2.15
C GLY A 494 -21.17 -10.51 -1.61
N SER A 495 -21.22 -10.14 -0.31
CA SER A 495 -20.42 -9.03 0.24
C SER A 495 -19.12 -9.47 0.95
N PHE A 496 -18.89 -10.79 1.10
CA PHE A 496 -17.92 -11.36 2.05
C PHE A 496 -16.52 -11.66 1.49
N ASN A 497 -16.28 -11.49 0.19
CA ASN A 497 -15.02 -11.94 -0.40
C ASN A 497 -13.85 -10.97 -0.19
N ALA A 498 -14.13 -9.66 -0.12
CA ALA A 498 -13.10 -8.63 0.13
C ALA A 498 -12.61 -8.65 1.59
N ASP A 499 -13.53 -8.71 2.56
CA ASP A 499 -13.20 -8.72 3.99
C ASP A 499 -12.33 -9.93 4.37
N LYS A 500 -12.46 -11.04 3.64
CA LYS A 500 -11.65 -12.24 3.83
C LYS A 500 -10.22 -12.14 3.31
N LEU A 501 -9.80 -11.02 2.72
CA LEU A 501 -8.44 -10.80 2.20
C LEU A 501 -7.59 -9.90 3.11
N THR A 502 -8.15 -9.34 4.18
CA THR A 502 -7.38 -8.52 5.12
C THR A 502 -6.33 -9.35 5.86
N SER A 503 -5.11 -8.82 5.98
CA SER A 503 -4.04 -9.39 6.82
C SER A 503 -4.16 -9.02 8.30
N ALA A 504 -5.15 -8.19 8.66
CA ALA A 504 -5.39 -7.79 10.04
C ALA A 504 -5.91 -8.97 10.88
N THR A 505 -5.38 -9.13 12.08
CA THR A 505 -5.89 -10.08 13.07
C THR A 505 -7.02 -9.45 13.88
N ASN A 506 -7.85 -10.28 14.51
CA ASN A 506 -8.91 -9.79 15.39
C ASN A 506 -8.30 -9.02 16.59
N PRO A 507 -8.70 -7.76 16.83
CA PRO A 507 -8.18 -6.97 17.95
C PRO A 507 -8.69 -7.43 19.32
N ASP A 508 -9.82 -8.13 19.39
CA ASP A 508 -10.36 -8.68 20.64
C ASP A 508 -9.60 -9.95 21.03
N LYS A 509 -8.47 -9.81 21.72
CA LYS A 509 -7.61 -10.93 22.11
C LYS A 509 -8.21 -11.84 23.19
N GLU A 510 -9.13 -11.31 24.00
CA GLU A 510 -9.66 -12.03 25.16
C GLU A 510 -10.77 -13.01 24.74
N ASN A 511 -11.60 -12.63 23.77
CA ASN A 511 -12.76 -13.44 23.37
C ASN A 511 -12.60 -14.15 22.02
N SER A 512 -11.52 -13.89 21.27
CA SER A 512 -11.31 -14.52 19.96
C SER A 512 -10.50 -15.80 20.02
N MET A 513 -10.81 -16.74 19.12
CA MET A 513 -9.97 -17.92 18.90
C MET A 513 -8.59 -17.50 18.38
N SER A 514 -7.53 -18.13 18.86
CA SER A 514 -6.18 -17.90 18.34
C SER A 514 -5.61 -19.16 17.68
N ILE A 515 -4.78 -18.97 16.65
CA ILE A 515 -4.00 -20.03 16.00
C ILE A 515 -2.51 -19.75 16.14
N SER A 516 -1.78 -20.76 16.62
CA SER A 516 -0.32 -20.73 16.74
C SER A 516 0.34 -21.44 15.57
N ILE A 517 1.21 -20.72 14.85
CA ILE A 517 1.95 -21.25 13.71
C ILE A 517 3.45 -20.99 13.83
N LEU A 518 4.24 -21.76 13.09
CA LEU A 518 5.69 -21.55 12.93
C LEU A 518 6.05 -21.61 11.45
N LEU A 519 6.66 -20.54 10.94
CA LEU A 519 7.30 -20.47 9.64
C LEU A 519 8.78 -20.90 9.77
N ASP A 520 9.38 -21.33 8.65
CA ASP A 520 10.80 -21.68 8.62
C ASP A 520 11.67 -20.48 9.01
N ASN A 521 12.76 -20.72 9.75
CA ASN A 521 13.79 -19.71 10.02
C ASN A 521 14.96 -19.86 9.04
N TYR A 522 15.57 -18.73 8.68
CA TYR A 522 16.66 -18.66 7.71
C TYR A 522 17.89 -17.97 8.32
N CYS A 523 19.08 -18.32 7.84
CA CYS A 523 20.33 -17.73 8.34
C CYS A 523 20.47 -16.25 8.00
N HIS A 524 19.84 -15.82 6.90
CA HIS A 524 19.81 -14.44 6.44
C HIS A 524 18.36 -14.08 6.04
N PRO A 525 17.97 -12.80 6.14
CA PRO A 525 16.70 -12.33 5.60
C PRO A 525 16.55 -12.70 4.12
N ILE A 526 15.38 -13.22 3.76
CA ILE A 526 15.03 -13.54 2.37
C ILE A 526 14.17 -12.40 1.83
N ALA A 527 14.55 -11.86 0.68
CA ALA A 527 13.95 -10.63 0.19
C ALA A 527 13.52 -10.75 -1.28
N LEU A 528 12.34 -10.23 -1.59
CA LEU A 528 11.74 -10.24 -2.93
C LEU A 528 12.44 -9.23 -3.85
N PRO A 529 13.26 -9.64 -4.83
CA PRO A 529 14.03 -8.69 -5.65
C PRO A 529 13.16 -7.73 -6.45
N LYS A 530 13.67 -6.52 -6.71
CA LYS A 530 13.04 -5.59 -7.66
C LYS A 530 13.11 -6.15 -9.07
N HIS A 531 11.99 -6.04 -9.78
CA HIS A 531 11.96 -6.43 -11.18
C HIS A 531 12.71 -5.41 -12.05
N ARG A 532 13.51 -5.90 -12.99
CA ARG A 532 14.14 -5.05 -14.00
C ARG A 532 13.30 -5.12 -15.28
N PRO A 533 12.93 -3.98 -15.88
CA PRO A 533 12.34 -3.98 -17.22
C PRO A 533 13.41 -4.49 -18.17
N THR A 534 13.29 -5.75 -18.57
CA THR A 534 14.12 -6.35 -19.61
C THR A 534 13.25 -6.46 -20.86
N PRO A 535 13.75 -6.11 -22.05
CA PRO A 535 13.01 -6.35 -23.29
C PRO A 535 12.65 -7.84 -23.39
N ASP A 536 11.46 -8.16 -23.92
CA ASP A 536 11.07 -9.54 -24.26
C ASP A 536 11.46 -9.83 -25.72
N PRO A 537 12.66 -10.37 -26.00
CA PRO A 537 13.06 -10.71 -27.37
C PRO A 537 12.23 -11.87 -27.95
N GLU A 538 11.58 -12.70 -27.12
CA GLU A 538 10.69 -13.77 -27.59
C GLU A 538 9.36 -13.19 -28.05
N GLY A 539 8.81 -12.22 -27.31
CA GLY A 539 7.58 -11.51 -27.66
C GLY A 539 7.64 -10.77 -28.99
N ASP A 540 8.76 -10.16 -29.33
CA ASP A 540 8.95 -9.49 -30.62
C ASP A 540 9.10 -10.49 -31.79
N ARG A 541 9.50 -11.75 -31.51
CA ARG A 541 9.65 -12.82 -32.52
C ARG A 541 8.36 -13.62 -32.73
N VAL A 542 7.52 -13.75 -31.71
CA VAL A 542 6.19 -14.38 -31.81
C VAL A 542 5.16 -13.34 -32.28
N ARG A 543 5.41 -12.72 -33.43
CA ARG A 543 4.33 -12.18 -34.27
C ARG A 543 3.86 -13.31 -35.19
N ALA A 544 3.37 -14.40 -34.61
CA ALA A 544 2.60 -15.35 -35.39
C ALA A 544 1.33 -14.61 -35.84
N GLU A 545 1.08 -14.57 -37.16
CA GLU A 545 -0.17 -14.01 -37.66
C GLU A 545 -1.34 -14.74 -37.00
N MET A 546 -2.11 -14.02 -36.19
CA MET A 546 -3.27 -14.57 -35.52
C MET A 546 -4.32 -14.95 -36.57
N PRO A 547 -4.75 -16.23 -36.63
CA PRO A 547 -5.84 -16.65 -37.50
C PRO A 547 -7.11 -15.84 -37.25
N ASN A 548 -7.83 -15.50 -38.32
CA ASN A 548 -9.05 -14.66 -38.22
C ASN A 548 -10.13 -15.24 -37.29
N GLN A 549 -10.22 -16.57 -37.19
CA GLN A 549 -11.14 -17.24 -36.27
C GLN A 549 -10.78 -16.97 -34.81
N LEU A 550 -9.49 -17.12 -34.45
CA LEU A 550 -8.99 -16.84 -33.10
C LEU A 550 -9.09 -15.34 -32.76
N ARG A 551 -8.93 -14.45 -33.75
CA ARG A 551 -9.15 -13.01 -33.55
C ARG A 551 -10.59 -12.70 -33.17
N LYS A 552 -11.56 -13.25 -33.90
CA LYS A 552 -12.99 -13.08 -33.59
C LYS A 552 -13.35 -13.65 -32.21
N GLN A 553 -12.76 -14.77 -31.84
CA GLN A 553 -12.93 -15.35 -30.50
C GLN A 553 -12.34 -14.43 -29.42
N LEU A 554 -11.14 -13.91 -29.62
CA LEU A 554 -10.51 -12.95 -28.70
C LEU A 554 -11.36 -11.69 -28.54
N GLU A 555 -11.84 -11.10 -29.64
CA GLU A 555 -12.72 -9.92 -29.63
C GLU A 555 -14.04 -10.21 -28.87
N ALA A 556 -14.64 -11.39 -29.08
CA ALA A 556 -15.83 -11.81 -28.35
C ALA A 556 -15.56 -11.94 -26.84
N ILE A 557 -14.43 -12.54 -26.46
CA ILE A 557 -14.01 -12.64 -25.06
C ILE A 557 -13.82 -11.24 -24.48
N ILE A 558 -13.16 -10.31 -25.18
CA ILE A 558 -12.94 -8.92 -24.73
C ILE A 558 -14.27 -8.18 -24.53
N ALA A 559 -15.22 -8.34 -25.45
CA ALA A 559 -16.53 -7.67 -25.39
C ALA A 559 -17.50 -8.26 -24.35
N THR A 560 -17.18 -9.41 -23.76
CA THR A 560 -18.06 -10.07 -22.78
C THR A 560 -18.18 -9.24 -21.48
N ASP A 561 -19.28 -9.39 -20.74
CA ASP A 561 -19.46 -8.74 -19.44
C ASP A 561 -18.30 -9.04 -18.45
N PRO A 562 -17.83 -8.06 -17.66
CA PRO A 562 -16.76 -8.25 -16.67
C PRO A 562 -17.02 -9.34 -15.61
N LEU A 563 -18.29 -9.61 -15.27
CA LEU A 563 -18.67 -10.63 -14.30
C LEU A 563 -18.73 -12.03 -14.89
N ASN A 564 -18.61 -12.17 -16.22
CA ASN A 564 -18.58 -13.48 -16.84
C ASN A 564 -17.26 -14.20 -16.53
N PRO A 565 -17.28 -15.38 -15.87
CA PRO A 565 -16.07 -16.10 -15.54
C PRO A 565 -15.38 -16.60 -16.81
N LEU A 566 -14.09 -16.28 -16.95
CA LEU A 566 -13.25 -16.77 -18.04
C LEU A 566 -12.98 -18.26 -17.87
N THR A 567 -13.18 -19.03 -18.94
CA THR A 567 -12.80 -20.45 -18.97
C THR A 567 -11.27 -20.60 -19.01
N ALA A 568 -10.77 -21.82 -18.75
CA ALA A 568 -9.34 -22.09 -18.85
C ALA A 568 -8.79 -21.86 -20.28
N GLU A 569 -9.60 -22.16 -21.30
CA GLU A 569 -9.28 -21.95 -22.71
C GLU A 569 -9.22 -20.46 -23.05
N ASP A 570 -10.18 -19.65 -22.56
CA ASP A 570 -10.17 -18.19 -22.74
C ASP A 570 -8.90 -17.56 -22.15
N LYS A 571 -8.55 -18.00 -20.93
CA LYS A 571 -7.35 -17.54 -20.22
C LYS A 571 -6.07 -17.89 -20.98
N GLU A 572 -5.99 -19.10 -21.51
CA GLU A 572 -4.85 -19.54 -22.33
C GLU A 572 -4.75 -18.75 -23.64
N LEU A 573 -5.89 -18.50 -24.32
CA LEU A 573 -5.93 -17.71 -25.55
C LEU A 573 -5.48 -16.26 -25.30
N LEU A 574 -5.99 -15.62 -24.26
CA LEU A 574 -5.60 -14.27 -23.82
C LEU A 574 -4.09 -14.19 -23.55
N TRP A 575 -3.53 -15.15 -22.81
CA TRP A 575 -2.11 -15.15 -22.48
C TRP A 575 -1.22 -15.47 -23.69
N HIS A 576 -1.66 -16.39 -24.56
CA HIS A 576 -0.94 -16.74 -25.79
C HIS A 576 -0.82 -15.52 -26.71
N PHE A 577 -1.92 -14.78 -26.90
CA PHE A 577 -1.98 -13.58 -27.74
C PHE A 577 -1.94 -12.25 -26.96
N ARG A 578 -1.28 -12.23 -25.80
CA ARG A 578 -1.19 -11.08 -24.87
C ARG A 578 -0.83 -9.74 -25.54
N TYR A 579 0.03 -9.75 -26.55
CA TYR A 579 0.41 -8.53 -27.29
C TYR A 579 -0.71 -7.98 -28.18
N GLU A 580 -1.56 -8.85 -28.73
CA GLU A 580 -2.77 -8.42 -29.45
C GLU A 580 -3.81 -7.91 -28.45
N SER A 581 -3.94 -8.54 -27.27
CA SER A 581 -4.82 -8.07 -26.20
C SER A 581 -4.45 -6.65 -25.72
N LEU A 582 -3.15 -6.33 -25.59
CA LEU A 582 -2.71 -4.99 -25.16
C LEU A 582 -3.12 -3.84 -26.10
N LYS A 583 -3.51 -4.13 -27.34
CA LYS A 583 -4.05 -3.14 -28.28
C LYS A 583 -5.46 -2.66 -27.91
N HIS A 584 -6.14 -3.39 -27.02
CA HIS A 584 -7.50 -3.09 -26.57
C HIS A 584 -7.48 -2.82 -25.06
N PRO A 585 -7.68 -1.57 -24.60
CA PRO A 585 -7.71 -1.24 -23.17
C PRO A 585 -8.69 -2.12 -22.37
N GLU A 586 -9.86 -2.40 -22.93
CA GLU A 586 -10.91 -3.26 -22.35
C GLU A 586 -10.44 -4.69 -22.04
N ALA A 587 -9.38 -5.17 -22.69
CA ALA A 587 -8.84 -6.50 -22.48
C ALA A 587 -7.97 -6.62 -21.21
N TYR A 588 -7.51 -5.50 -20.63
CA TYR A 588 -6.49 -5.49 -19.57
C TYR A 588 -6.93 -6.29 -18.32
N PRO A 589 -8.15 -6.10 -17.76
CA PRO A 589 -8.60 -6.89 -16.61
C PRO A 589 -8.68 -8.39 -16.91
N LYS A 590 -9.14 -8.76 -18.11
CA LYS A 590 -9.23 -10.17 -18.54
C LYS A 590 -7.86 -10.79 -18.75
N LEU A 591 -6.92 -10.03 -19.30
CA LEU A 591 -5.54 -10.45 -19.47
C LEU A 591 -4.85 -10.65 -18.11
N PHE A 592 -4.98 -9.71 -17.18
CA PHE A 592 -4.31 -9.84 -15.88
C PHE A 592 -4.96 -10.89 -14.96
N SER A 593 -6.25 -11.19 -15.14
CA SER A 593 -6.92 -12.30 -14.44
C SER A 593 -6.58 -13.69 -15.01
N SER A 594 -5.95 -13.75 -16.20
CA SER A 594 -5.42 -15.00 -16.77
C SER A 594 -3.99 -15.32 -16.32
N VAL A 595 -3.29 -14.35 -15.70
CA VAL A 595 -1.91 -14.50 -15.21
C VAL A 595 -1.85 -15.56 -14.11
N LYS A 596 -0.88 -16.47 -14.23
CA LYS A 596 -0.57 -17.45 -13.18
C LYS A 596 0.44 -16.83 -12.21
N TRP A 597 -0.06 -16.12 -11.20
CA TRP A 597 0.77 -15.36 -10.25
C TRP A 597 1.71 -16.22 -9.40
N GLY A 598 1.43 -17.51 -9.24
CA GLY A 598 2.31 -18.47 -8.56
C GLY A 598 3.45 -19.03 -9.43
N GLN A 599 3.88 -18.31 -10.46
CA GLN A 599 5.01 -18.67 -11.34
C GLN A 599 5.84 -17.42 -11.65
N GLN A 600 7.04 -17.33 -11.08
CA GLN A 600 7.84 -16.11 -11.15
C GLN A 600 8.19 -15.69 -12.60
N GLU A 601 8.42 -16.66 -13.50
CA GLU A 601 8.72 -16.38 -14.90
C GLU A 601 7.54 -15.75 -15.65
N ILE A 602 6.31 -16.14 -15.32
CA ILE A 602 5.09 -15.57 -15.89
C ILE A 602 4.87 -14.16 -15.34
N VAL A 603 5.03 -13.96 -14.03
CA VAL A 603 4.95 -12.63 -13.39
C VAL A 603 5.96 -11.66 -14.00
N ALA A 604 7.19 -12.12 -14.22
CA ALA A 604 8.23 -11.34 -14.88
C ALA A 604 7.81 -10.87 -16.29
N LYS A 605 7.23 -11.77 -17.09
CA LYS A 605 6.67 -11.44 -18.41
C LYS A 605 5.51 -10.44 -18.30
N THR A 606 4.63 -10.57 -17.32
CA THR A 606 3.54 -9.60 -17.07
C THR A 606 4.09 -8.20 -16.81
N TYR A 607 5.16 -8.05 -16.03
CA TYR A 607 5.78 -6.75 -15.78
C TYR A 607 6.46 -6.16 -17.02
N GLN A 608 6.97 -7.00 -17.93
CA GLN A 608 7.44 -6.55 -19.25
C GLN A 608 6.29 -6.02 -20.12
N LEU A 609 5.10 -6.64 -20.05
CA LEU A 609 3.90 -6.16 -20.74
C LEU A 609 3.42 -4.82 -20.17
N LEU A 610 3.40 -4.67 -18.85
CA LEU A 610 3.03 -3.40 -18.18
C LEU A 610 3.99 -2.24 -18.51
N ALA A 611 5.21 -2.53 -18.94
CA ALA A 611 6.12 -1.52 -19.47
C ALA A 611 5.72 -1.03 -20.87
N ARG A 612 4.93 -1.80 -21.63
CA ARG A 612 4.40 -1.48 -22.97
C ARG A 612 2.93 -1.02 -22.88
N ARG A 613 2.66 -0.07 -21.99
CA ARG A 613 1.31 0.41 -21.67
C ARG A 613 0.90 1.66 -22.46
N GLU A 614 1.57 1.96 -23.56
CA GLU A 614 1.36 3.22 -24.31
C GLU A 614 -0.09 3.34 -24.78
N VAL A 615 -0.71 2.23 -25.19
CA VAL A 615 -2.12 2.18 -25.61
C VAL A 615 -3.07 2.49 -24.44
N TRP A 616 -2.79 1.93 -23.26
CA TRP A 616 -3.55 2.23 -22.05
C TRP A 616 -3.40 3.68 -21.64
N ASP A 617 -2.16 4.20 -21.64
CA ASP A 617 -1.88 5.58 -21.22
C ASP A 617 -2.55 6.59 -22.17
N GLN A 618 -2.57 6.33 -23.47
CA GLN A 618 -3.18 7.20 -24.49
C GLN A 618 -4.70 7.08 -24.63
N SER A 619 -5.33 6.00 -24.12
CA SER A 619 -6.78 5.83 -24.23
C SER A 619 -7.55 6.92 -23.49
N ALA A 620 -8.82 7.13 -23.83
CA ALA A 620 -9.70 7.90 -22.95
C ALA A 620 -9.80 7.21 -21.57
N LEU A 621 -9.97 8.01 -20.51
CA LEU A 621 -10.21 7.49 -19.17
C LEU A 621 -11.60 6.84 -19.13
N ASP A 622 -11.63 5.53 -18.88
CA ASP A 622 -12.83 4.80 -18.48
C ASP A 622 -12.72 4.47 -17.00
N VAL A 623 -13.55 5.13 -16.18
CA VAL A 623 -13.51 4.99 -14.73
C VAL A 623 -13.93 3.58 -14.31
N GLY A 624 -14.92 2.97 -14.98
CA GLY A 624 -15.39 1.63 -14.66
C GLY A 624 -14.31 0.58 -14.90
N LEU A 625 -13.67 0.65 -16.08
CA LEU A 625 -12.56 -0.24 -16.44
C LEU A 625 -11.37 -0.07 -15.49
N THR A 626 -11.03 1.18 -15.15
CA THR A 626 -9.89 1.48 -14.27
C THR A 626 -10.15 1.01 -12.85
N MET A 627 -11.37 1.21 -12.33
CA MET A 627 -11.77 0.72 -11.02
C MET A 627 -11.78 -0.82 -10.94
N GLN A 628 -12.08 -1.51 -12.04
CA GLN A 628 -12.00 -2.97 -12.09
C GLN A 628 -10.59 -3.47 -11.75
N LEU A 629 -9.54 -2.83 -12.27
CA LEU A 629 -8.15 -3.19 -11.96
C LEU A 629 -7.74 -2.92 -10.51
N LEU A 630 -8.60 -2.26 -9.73
CA LEU A 630 -8.37 -2.00 -8.30
C LEU A 630 -9.21 -2.90 -7.39
N ASP A 631 -10.05 -3.77 -7.97
CA ASP A 631 -10.91 -4.71 -7.25
C ASP A 631 -10.11 -5.78 -6.47
N CYS A 632 -10.82 -6.67 -5.77
CA CYS A 632 -10.22 -7.74 -4.96
C CYS A 632 -9.65 -8.91 -5.77
N ASN A 633 -9.87 -8.97 -7.09
CA ASN A 633 -9.24 -9.93 -7.98
C ASN A 633 -7.78 -9.55 -8.28
N PHE A 634 -7.44 -8.25 -8.22
CA PHE A 634 -6.11 -7.76 -8.55
C PHE A 634 -5.37 -7.26 -7.31
N SER A 635 -4.52 -8.12 -6.73
CA SER A 635 -3.66 -7.75 -5.59
C SER A 635 -2.26 -7.27 -5.99
N ASP A 636 -1.90 -7.38 -7.28
CA ASP A 636 -0.56 -6.99 -7.74
C ASP A 636 -0.38 -5.47 -7.74
N GLU A 637 0.72 -5.01 -7.14
CA GLU A 637 1.01 -3.58 -6.97
C GLU A 637 1.19 -2.86 -8.31
N ASN A 638 1.84 -3.48 -9.30
CA ASN A 638 2.11 -2.83 -10.59
C ASN A 638 0.85 -2.72 -11.45
N VAL A 639 -0.01 -3.75 -11.44
CA VAL A 639 -1.33 -3.70 -12.10
C VAL A 639 -2.19 -2.59 -11.50
N ARG A 640 -2.19 -2.47 -10.17
CA ARG A 640 -2.96 -1.41 -9.50
C ARG A 640 -2.36 -0.03 -9.74
N ALA A 641 -1.04 0.09 -9.79
CA ALA A 641 -0.33 1.33 -10.05
C ALA A 641 -0.73 1.97 -11.40
N ILE A 642 -0.85 1.18 -12.48
CA ILE A 642 -1.28 1.72 -13.78
C ILE A 642 -2.74 2.22 -13.77
N ALA A 643 -3.57 1.63 -12.92
CA ALA A 643 -4.94 2.09 -12.73
C ALA A 643 -4.98 3.38 -11.91
N VAL A 644 -4.21 3.47 -10.82
CA VAL A 644 -4.09 4.74 -10.06
C VAL A 644 -3.57 5.86 -10.95
N GLN A 645 -2.51 5.61 -11.72
CA GLN A 645 -1.92 6.60 -12.63
C GLN A 645 -2.96 7.11 -13.64
N LYS A 646 -3.88 6.25 -14.08
CA LYS A 646 -4.99 6.65 -14.96
C LYS A 646 -6.05 7.48 -14.23
N LEU A 647 -6.36 7.14 -12.97
CA LEU A 647 -7.29 7.90 -12.13
C LEU A 647 -6.76 9.27 -11.70
N GLU A 648 -5.44 9.51 -11.73
CA GLU A 648 -4.86 10.83 -11.47
C GLU A 648 -5.35 11.89 -12.46
N SER A 649 -5.87 11.50 -13.63
CA SER A 649 -6.52 12.42 -14.57
C SER A 649 -8.01 12.62 -14.34
N LEU A 650 -8.58 12.11 -13.23
CA LEU A 650 -9.96 12.36 -12.86
C LEU A 650 -10.17 13.84 -12.51
N GLU A 651 -11.29 14.37 -12.97
CA GLU A 651 -11.76 15.69 -12.54
C GLU A 651 -12.46 15.59 -11.18
N ASP A 652 -12.42 16.66 -10.39
CA ASP A 652 -12.99 16.75 -9.04
C ASP A 652 -14.45 16.27 -8.93
N ASP A 653 -15.27 16.59 -9.92
CA ASP A 653 -16.68 16.16 -10.00
C ASP A 653 -16.81 14.64 -10.07
N ASP A 654 -15.96 14.02 -10.89
CA ASP A 654 -15.96 12.58 -11.08
C ASP A 654 -15.36 11.90 -9.82
N VAL A 655 -14.32 12.48 -9.19
CA VAL A 655 -13.81 12.01 -7.89
C VAL A 655 -14.90 11.99 -6.83
N LEU A 656 -15.68 13.06 -6.69
CA LEU A 656 -16.82 13.12 -5.77
C LEU A 656 -17.87 12.06 -6.06
N HIS A 657 -18.17 11.82 -7.34
CA HIS A 657 -19.16 10.84 -7.77
C HIS A 657 -18.75 9.41 -7.42
N TYR A 658 -17.45 9.10 -7.55
CA TYR A 658 -16.89 7.76 -7.29
C TYR A 658 -16.21 7.63 -5.92
N LEU A 659 -16.30 8.64 -5.06
CA LEU A 659 -15.55 8.73 -3.80
C LEU A 659 -15.76 7.51 -2.92
N LEU A 660 -17.01 7.06 -2.77
CA LEU A 660 -17.34 5.89 -1.97
C LEU A 660 -16.61 4.66 -2.49
N GLN A 661 -16.66 4.41 -3.79
CA GLN A 661 -16.03 3.24 -4.38
C GLN A 661 -14.51 3.32 -4.33
N LEU A 662 -13.92 4.52 -4.48
CA LEU A 662 -12.48 4.73 -4.31
C LEU A 662 -12.03 4.43 -2.86
N VAL A 663 -12.82 4.82 -1.86
CA VAL A 663 -12.58 4.50 -0.44
C VAL A 663 -12.74 3.00 -0.18
N GLN A 664 -13.73 2.33 -0.78
CA GLN A 664 -13.92 0.88 -0.62
C GLN A 664 -12.78 0.08 -1.26
N VAL A 665 -12.33 0.49 -2.45
CA VAL A 665 -11.18 -0.11 -3.13
C VAL A 665 -9.90 -0.05 -2.29
N TRP A 666 -9.75 0.97 -1.45
CA TRP A 666 -8.62 1.06 -0.51
C TRP A 666 -8.65 -0.03 0.56
N HIS A 667 -9.83 -0.44 1.04
CA HIS A 667 -9.97 -1.50 2.06
C HIS A 667 -9.50 -2.87 1.56
N VAL A 668 -9.55 -3.09 0.24
CA VAL A 668 -9.12 -4.33 -0.42
C VAL A 668 -7.59 -4.46 -0.48
N ASN A 669 -6.84 -3.38 -0.22
CA ASN A 669 -5.39 -3.37 -0.31
C ASN A 669 -4.76 -4.32 0.71
N VAL A 670 -3.93 -5.26 0.22
CA VAL A 670 -3.21 -6.22 1.06
C VAL A 670 -2.13 -5.54 1.93
N THR A 671 -1.64 -4.37 1.51
CA THR A 671 -0.67 -3.54 2.27
C THR A 671 -1.16 -2.11 2.36
N LYS A 672 -0.99 -1.47 3.53
CA LYS A 672 -1.43 -0.08 3.78
C LYS A 672 -0.61 0.95 3.01
N GLU A 673 0.53 0.55 2.46
CA GLU A 673 1.54 1.37 1.77
C GLU A 673 1.35 1.58 0.26
N THR A 674 0.25 1.11 -0.32
CA THR A 674 0.08 1.13 -1.78
C THR A 674 0.07 2.56 -2.32
N ILE A 675 0.53 2.80 -3.56
CA ILE A 675 0.47 4.10 -4.27
C ILE A 675 -0.93 4.76 -4.18
N LEU A 676 -1.99 3.94 -4.16
CA LEU A 676 -3.35 4.37 -3.86
C LEU A 676 -3.49 5.14 -2.55
N SER A 677 -2.85 4.71 -1.45
CA SER A 677 -2.94 5.42 -0.16
C SER A 677 -2.23 6.77 -0.20
N GLY A 678 -1.08 6.87 -0.88
CA GLY A 678 -0.38 8.13 -1.10
C GLY A 678 -1.17 9.10 -1.97
N ASN A 679 -1.74 8.63 -3.07
CA ASN A 679 -2.48 9.46 -4.03
C ASN A 679 -3.88 9.83 -3.53
N LEU A 680 -4.61 8.91 -2.89
CA LEU A 680 -5.90 9.23 -2.27
C LEU A 680 -5.71 10.21 -1.11
N PHE A 681 -4.63 10.07 -0.33
CA PHE A 681 -4.27 11.01 0.73
C PHE A 681 -3.74 12.36 0.20
N ALA A 682 -3.03 12.37 -0.93
CA ALA A 682 -2.72 13.61 -1.63
C ALA A 682 -4.00 14.29 -2.12
N CYS A 683 -4.95 13.55 -2.70
CA CYS A 683 -6.26 14.07 -3.09
C CYS A 683 -7.10 14.59 -1.89
N THR A 684 -6.96 14.04 -0.68
CA THR A 684 -7.69 14.59 0.49
C THR A 684 -7.12 15.91 1.00
N GLN A 685 -5.85 16.18 0.69
CA GLN A 685 -5.16 17.40 1.11
C GLN A 685 -5.02 18.43 -0.01
N ALA A 686 -5.13 17.99 -1.27
CA ALA A 686 -5.23 18.79 -2.48
C ALA A 686 -6.41 19.76 -2.41
N PRO A 687 -6.41 20.83 -3.21
CA PRO A 687 -7.53 21.74 -3.35
C PRO A 687 -8.73 21.07 -4.06
N HIS A 688 -9.08 19.81 -3.76
CA HIS A 688 -10.36 19.24 -4.16
C HIS A 688 -11.45 19.67 -3.18
N SER A 689 -12.69 19.80 -3.67
CA SER A 689 -13.80 20.44 -2.93
C SER A 689 -13.87 20.08 -1.43
N VAL A 690 -14.22 21.05 -0.60
CA VAL A 690 -14.49 20.91 0.84
C VAL A 690 -15.37 19.68 1.12
N VAL A 691 -16.35 19.40 0.25
CA VAL A 691 -17.25 18.24 0.34
C VAL A 691 -16.54 16.92 0.14
N SER A 692 -15.58 16.82 -0.77
CA SER A 692 -14.79 15.60 -0.96
C SER A 692 -14.02 15.28 0.31
N ARG A 693 -13.43 16.32 0.92
CA ARG A 693 -12.66 16.20 2.18
C ARG A 693 -13.54 15.77 3.35
N TYR A 694 -14.68 16.45 3.57
CA TYR A 694 -15.62 16.08 4.64
C TYR A 694 -16.30 14.73 4.41
N SER A 695 -16.65 14.42 3.17
CA SER A 695 -17.30 13.14 2.85
C SER A 695 -16.31 11.99 3.02
N LEU A 696 -15.06 12.15 2.60
CA LEU A 696 -14.03 11.14 2.82
C LEU A 696 -13.72 10.96 4.31
N PHE A 697 -13.68 12.04 5.10
CA PHE A 697 -13.55 11.94 6.55
C PHE A 697 -14.74 11.23 7.23
N ARG A 698 -15.97 11.40 6.73
CA ARG A 698 -17.16 10.70 7.26
C ARG A 698 -17.31 9.25 6.77
N LEU A 699 -16.68 8.93 5.65
CA LEU A 699 -16.67 7.57 5.07
C LEU A 699 -15.60 6.69 5.72
N TRP A 700 -14.57 7.30 6.29
CA TRP A 700 -13.71 6.72 7.32
C TRP A 700 -14.46 6.66 8.65
#